data_AF-A0AA48HI90-F1
#
_entry.id   AF-A0AA48HI90-F1
#
_cell.length_a   1.000
_cell.length_b   1.000
_cell.length_c   1.000
_cell.angle_alpha   90.00
_cell.angle_beta   90.00
_cell.angle_gamma   90.00
#
_symmetry.space_group_name_H-M   'P 1'
#
loop_
_entity.id
_entity.type
_entity.pdbx_description
1 polymer ?
#
loop_
_entity_poly.entity_id
_entity_poly.type
_entity_poly.pdbx_seq_one_letter_code
_entity_poly.pdbx_strand_id
1 'polypeptide(L)'
;MSPRFWLALASDPASPLWGLFKPDASGIDLATLQARLAEALAEDEDLKDRIEEFRDWLEENDIDFDPPAMASRKIKGTAQNDEIDLTSWSTAKVDGRKGEDLVRLGDAFWEADLHVDGEKLVLVDRITGQETSLKRIEQVEIGGHVFSVDALAASIEEGKTPLVFSDGLARMKVNTTDPTPSVLWDQIVQNLVIETQFGPTNAARVYSILHTAIYDAYAAHDGQALRVSFDVAGDNIEVQDADPRSVEEAMHHAGYTVLATLFPDHRGMLDMVMQDRLGIDPGDADSDAALIGQDAARDAMALRLQEQARVAQDPAARYTPQNPNPDQVLVMDAWTPEWRDTPAGRELQKFLSPEFPLLEPFALPENPDGTTDFAAIRPAAPEPFFLPGFAEAQIDIPTRTLTLATPATIGGVDYPAGARIAVTRDLVGEVINPGFITQAEQLIDISANLSVQDRAIAEFWEDGPGTSYPPGTMMTLAQIVSTRDGHDVATDAQLFLAMGNAMLDAAIAAWDAKVVYDYARPVQAIRDLGELGLIGRPGVDALTNEAGYVIDAFAGYDPDTGAGLGTQTILARNFVTYQSPTGDFSPPFAEYVSGHSTFSGAAAAVLESFTGDTAFGVGTILPAKGSDFDPTFPENSLTLYWPDFDTAAQEAGMSRLYGGIHFQDGNTAGLELGTQVGEYAVDAASQFANGTASELDRPFSEWMFG
;
A
#
# COMPACT_ATOMS: atom_id res chain seq x y z
N MET A 1 -20.09 -17.22 13.20
CA MET A 1 -20.37 -16.00 14.00
C MET A 1 -19.09 -15.20 14.11
N SER A 2 -19.12 -13.92 13.78
CA SER A 2 -17.93 -13.07 13.66
C SER A 2 -17.32 -12.69 15.03
N PRO A 3 -16.03 -12.33 15.09
CA PRO A 3 -15.41 -11.75 16.30
C PRO A 3 -16.17 -10.52 16.84
N ARG A 4 -16.83 -9.77 15.95
CA ARG A 4 -17.71 -8.63 16.31
C ARG A 4 -18.90 -9.04 17.18
N PHE A 5 -19.46 -10.25 17.00
CA PHE A 5 -20.50 -10.80 17.89
C PHE A 5 -19.97 -11.00 19.32
N TRP A 6 -18.73 -11.47 19.46
CA TRP A 6 -18.08 -11.68 20.76
C TRP A 6 -17.66 -10.37 21.44
N LEU A 7 -17.19 -9.39 20.67
CA LEU A 7 -16.90 -8.04 21.14
C LEU A 7 -18.16 -7.31 21.64
N ALA A 8 -19.28 -7.44 20.91
CA ALA A 8 -20.56 -6.89 21.33
C ALA A 8 -21.07 -7.55 22.63
N LEU A 9 -20.96 -8.88 22.76
CA LEU A 9 -21.35 -9.61 23.97
C LEU A 9 -20.46 -9.27 25.18
N ALA A 10 -19.17 -9.00 24.96
CA ALA A 10 -18.21 -8.64 26.01
C ALA A 10 -18.33 -7.17 26.47
N SER A 11 -18.90 -6.30 25.65
CA SER A 11 -18.98 -4.86 25.88
C SER A 11 -20.12 -4.39 26.82
N ASP A 12 -21.10 -5.25 27.14
CA ASP A 12 -22.21 -4.92 28.05
C ASP A 12 -22.41 -5.97 29.17
N PRO A 13 -21.80 -5.74 30.36
CA PRO A 13 -21.94 -6.62 31.51
C PRO A 13 -23.36 -6.67 32.13
N ALA A 14 -24.30 -5.85 31.67
CA ALA A 14 -25.69 -5.83 32.17
C ALA A 14 -26.64 -6.69 31.33
N SER A 15 -26.17 -7.30 30.23
CA SER A 15 -26.97 -8.16 29.37
C SER A 15 -27.58 -9.36 30.14
N PRO A 16 -28.88 -9.70 29.95
CA PRO A 16 -29.49 -10.90 30.55
C PRO A 16 -28.79 -12.20 30.13
N LEU A 17 -28.14 -12.20 28.96
CA LEU A 17 -27.32 -13.31 28.47
C LEU A 17 -26.07 -13.49 29.34
N TRP A 18 -25.55 -12.43 29.95
CA TRP A 18 -24.38 -12.50 30.83
C TRP A 18 -24.62 -13.32 32.10
N GLY A 19 -25.88 -13.43 32.52
CA GLY A 19 -26.31 -14.34 33.59
C GLY A 19 -26.10 -15.83 33.28
N LEU A 20 -26.01 -16.21 31.99
CA LEU A 20 -25.74 -17.58 31.53
C LEU A 20 -24.24 -17.91 31.46
N PHE A 21 -23.36 -16.90 31.51
CA PHE A 21 -21.91 -17.04 31.35
C PHE A 21 -21.11 -16.71 32.63
N LYS A 22 -21.75 -16.61 33.80
CA LYS A 22 -21.04 -16.38 35.07
C LYS A 22 -20.06 -17.53 35.36
N PRO A 23 -18.74 -17.29 35.38
CA PRO A 23 -17.76 -18.31 35.71
C PRO A 23 -17.84 -18.61 37.22
N ASP A 24 -18.07 -19.86 37.60
CA ASP A 24 -17.48 -20.37 38.84
C ASP A 24 -15.99 -20.69 38.60
N ALA A 25 -15.23 -20.85 39.68
CA ALA A 25 -13.77 -20.65 39.75
C ALA A 25 -12.89 -21.66 38.99
N SER A 26 -13.41 -22.32 37.95
CA SER A 26 -12.65 -23.14 37.01
C SER A 26 -13.03 -22.75 35.59
N GLY A 27 -12.13 -22.06 34.89
CA GLY A 27 -12.33 -21.55 33.54
C GLY A 27 -12.86 -22.62 32.57
N ILE A 28 -13.88 -22.25 31.80
CA ILE A 28 -14.49 -23.08 30.76
C ILE A 28 -13.78 -22.80 29.43
N ASP A 29 -13.35 -23.84 28.73
CA ASP A 29 -12.80 -23.72 27.37
C ASP A 29 -13.89 -23.66 26.29
N LEU A 30 -13.51 -23.13 25.13
CA LEU A 30 -14.39 -22.87 23.99
C LEU A 30 -15.09 -24.14 23.47
N ALA A 31 -14.44 -25.30 23.56
CA ALA A 31 -14.98 -26.58 23.11
C ALA A 31 -16.11 -27.07 24.02
N THR A 32 -16.00 -26.84 25.33
CA THR A 32 -17.03 -27.15 26.32
C THR A 32 -18.26 -26.25 26.17
N LEU A 33 -18.06 -24.99 25.77
CA LEU A 33 -19.14 -24.04 25.50
C LEU A 33 -19.94 -24.43 24.24
N GLN A 34 -19.24 -24.82 23.18
CA GLN A 34 -19.85 -25.29 21.94
C GLN A 34 -20.68 -26.57 22.14
N ALA A 35 -20.18 -27.51 22.96
CA ALA A 35 -20.91 -28.74 23.28
C ALA A 35 -22.22 -28.46 24.04
N ARG A 36 -22.24 -27.50 24.98
CA ARG A 36 -23.46 -27.12 25.72
C ARG A 36 -24.47 -26.34 24.87
N LEU A 37 -23.99 -25.49 23.96
CA LEU A 37 -24.85 -24.80 23.00
C LEU A 37 -25.51 -25.81 22.05
N ALA A 38 -24.74 -26.80 21.61
CA ALA A 38 -25.24 -27.89 20.77
C ALA A 38 -26.23 -28.81 21.51
N GLU A 39 -26.02 -29.09 22.81
CA GLU A 39 -26.97 -29.83 23.65
C GLU A 39 -28.30 -29.08 23.83
N ALA A 40 -28.27 -27.76 24.03
CA ALA A 40 -29.48 -26.93 24.19
C ALA A 40 -30.25 -26.70 22.88
N LEU A 41 -29.55 -26.73 21.74
CA LEU A 41 -30.12 -26.61 20.41
C LEU A 41 -30.66 -27.94 19.85
N ALA A 42 -30.32 -29.07 20.46
CA ALA A 42 -30.70 -30.41 20.01
C ALA A 42 -32.03 -30.94 20.59
N GLU A 43 -32.68 -30.22 21.51
CA GLU A 43 -33.85 -30.72 22.23
C GLU A 43 -35.23 -30.17 21.76
N ASP A 44 -35.31 -29.30 20.75
CA ASP A 44 -36.61 -28.69 20.41
C ASP A 44 -36.77 -28.42 18.90
N GLU A 45 -37.65 -29.18 18.25
CA GLU A 45 -37.85 -29.20 16.78
C GLU A 45 -38.62 -28.00 16.22
N ASP A 46 -39.13 -27.09 17.05
CA ASP A 46 -39.90 -25.93 16.58
C ASP A 46 -39.20 -24.59 16.85
N LEU A 47 -37.94 -24.51 16.41
CA LEU A 47 -37.19 -23.26 16.36
C LEU A 47 -37.91 -22.18 15.52
N LYS A 48 -38.80 -22.57 14.60
CA LYS A 48 -39.56 -21.66 13.76
C LYS A 48 -40.75 -21.05 14.50
N ASP A 49 -41.54 -21.88 15.19
CA ASP A 49 -42.68 -21.41 15.99
C ASP A 49 -42.21 -20.58 17.19
N ARG A 50 -41.01 -20.84 17.74
CA ARG A 50 -40.45 -20.04 18.85
C ARG A 50 -39.88 -18.68 18.40
N ILE A 51 -39.48 -18.55 17.14
CA ILE A 51 -39.14 -17.25 16.54
C ILE A 51 -40.43 -16.45 16.27
N GLU A 52 -41.52 -17.12 15.90
CA GLU A 52 -42.84 -16.49 15.71
C GLU A 52 -43.50 -16.09 17.05
N GLU A 53 -43.48 -16.94 18.09
CA GLU A 53 -43.96 -16.59 19.43
C GLU A 53 -43.17 -15.43 20.07
N PHE A 54 -41.86 -15.35 19.81
CA PHE A 54 -41.03 -14.22 20.24
C PHE A 54 -41.45 -12.92 19.54
N ARG A 55 -41.78 -12.99 18.24
CA ARG A 55 -42.26 -11.84 17.46
C ARG A 55 -43.67 -11.40 17.86
N ASP A 56 -44.56 -12.35 18.13
CA ASP A 56 -45.94 -12.08 18.56
C ASP A 56 -45.99 -11.50 19.98
N TRP A 57 -45.10 -11.95 20.89
CA TRP A 57 -44.94 -11.35 22.21
C TRP A 57 -44.44 -9.90 22.15
N LEU A 58 -43.58 -9.56 21.17
CA LEU A 58 -43.10 -8.20 20.94
C LEU A 58 -44.26 -7.29 20.47
N GLU A 59 -45.09 -7.74 19.51
CA GLU A 59 -46.28 -7.00 19.06
C GLU A 59 -47.36 -6.84 20.15
N GLU A 60 -47.67 -7.89 20.93
CA GLU A 60 -48.69 -7.84 21.98
C GLU A 60 -48.34 -6.90 23.16
N ASN A 61 -47.05 -6.59 23.32
CA ASN A 61 -46.56 -5.68 24.37
C ASN A 61 -46.18 -4.29 23.81
N ASP A 62 -46.56 -3.97 22.57
CA ASP A 62 -46.18 -2.73 21.85
C ASP A 62 -44.65 -2.52 21.81
N ILE A 63 -43.88 -3.61 21.73
CA ILE A 63 -42.42 -3.59 21.58
C ILE A 63 -42.10 -3.84 20.11
N ASP A 64 -41.71 -2.78 19.40
CA ASP A 64 -41.31 -2.85 17.99
C ASP A 64 -39.94 -3.56 17.87
N PHE A 65 -39.88 -4.69 17.15
CA PHE A 65 -38.64 -5.42 16.86
C PHE A 65 -38.50 -5.63 15.35
N ASP A 66 -37.89 -4.63 14.70
CA ASP A 66 -37.27 -4.77 13.39
C ASP A 66 -35.89 -5.44 13.56
N PRO A 67 -35.53 -6.50 12.80
CA PRO A 67 -34.13 -6.90 12.73
C PRO A 67 -33.32 -5.69 12.25
N PRO A 68 -32.22 -5.30 12.90
CA PRO A 68 -31.72 -3.95 12.74
C PRO A 68 -31.16 -3.72 11.34
N ALA A 69 -31.79 -2.81 10.58
CA ALA A 69 -31.08 -1.57 10.28
C ALA A 69 -30.54 -1.05 11.62
N MET A 70 -29.22 -0.90 11.77
CA MET A 70 -28.61 -0.49 13.05
C MET A 70 -29.42 0.66 13.62
N ALA A 71 -30.10 0.43 14.76
CA ALA A 71 -31.02 1.41 15.31
C ALA A 71 -30.25 2.71 15.48
N SER A 72 -30.54 3.66 14.59
CA SER A 72 -29.69 4.82 14.42
C SER A 72 -29.58 5.56 15.74
N ARG A 73 -28.40 5.50 16.35
CA ARG A 73 -28.22 6.06 17.68
C ARG A 73 -28.10 7.56 17.54
N LYS A 74 -28.65 8.29 18.51
CA LYS A 74 -28.40 9.73 18.67
C LYS A 74 -27.44 9.89 19.84
N ILE A 75 -26.28 10.47 19.57
CA ILE A 75 -25.30 10.79 20.61
C ILE A 75 -25.50 12.25 21.00
N LYS A 76 -25.57 12.52 22.31
CA LYS A 76 -25.68 13.88 22.86
C LYS A 76 -24.54 14.11 23.83
N GLY A 77 -23.91 15.29 23.75
CA GLY A 77 -22.96 15.74 24.77
C GLY A 77 -23.61 15.78 26.16
N THR A 78 -22.82 15.54 27.21
CA THR A 78 -23.29 15.57 28.61
C THR A 78 -22.54 16.64 29.39
N ALA A 79 -23.14 17.18 30.45
CA ALA A 79 -22.54 18.28 31.23
C ALA A 79 -21.20 17.95 31.91
N GLN A 80 -20.75 16.69 31.88
CA GLN A 80 -19.48 16.24 32.45
C GLN A 80 -18.44 15.85 31.40
N ASN A 81 -18.85 15.60 30.14
CA ASN A 81 -17.96 15.21 29.05
C ASN A 81 -18.01 16.28 27.97
N ASP A 82 -16.99 17.14 27.95
CA ASP A 82 -16.74 18.12 26.88
C ASP A 82 -16.20 17.46 25.60
N GLU A 83 -16.11 16.13 25.57
CA GLU A 83 -15.60 15.32 24.45
C GLU A 83 -16.62 14.24 24.05
N ILE A 84 -16.80 14.07 22.75
CA ILE A 84 -17.64 13.04 22.13
C ILE A 84 -16.79 12.24 21.15
N ASP A 85 -16.52 10.98 21.45
CA ASP A 85 -15.75 10.10 20.57
C ASP A 85 -16.69 9.32 19.64
N LEU A 86 -16.50 9.49 18.33
CA LEU A 86 -17.19 8.73 17.29
C LEU A 86 -16.23 7.70 16.69
N THR A 87 -16.53 6.43 16.96
CA THR A 87 -15.76 5.28 16.46
C THR A 87 -16.49 4.45 15.41
N SER A 88 -17.71 4.86 15.01
CA SER A 88 -18.46 4.20 13.91
C SER A 88 -19.54 5.12 13.30
N TRP A 89 -19.96 4.81 12.08
CA TRP A 89 -21.02 5.49 11.31
C TRP A 89 -22.46 5.09 11.69
N SER A 90 -22.65 4.22 12.68
CA SER A 90 -23.97 3.74 13.15
C SER A 90 -24.87 4.82 13.79
N THR A 91 -24.43 6.07 13.79
CA THR A 91 -25.02 7.18 14.52
C THR A 91 -25.71 8.13 13.54
N ALA A 92 -27.04 8.19 13.48
CA ALA A 92 -27.69 9.15 12.57
C ALA A 92 -27.38 10.62 12.91
N LYS A 93 -27.09 10.90 14.19
CA LYS A 93 -26.87 12.28 14.64
C LYS A 93 -25.98 12.34 15.87
N VAL A 94 -24.93 13.17 15.78
CA VAL A 94 -24.14 13.64 16.92
C VAL A 94 -24.54 15.07 17.22
N ASP A 95 -24.98 15.33 18.44
CA ASP A 95 -25.54 16.61 18.83
C ASP A 95 -24.85 17.16 20.08
N GLY A 96 -23.93 18.09 19.87
CA GLY A 96 -23.18 18.71 20.96
C GLY A 96 -23.98 19.76 21.71
N ARG A 97 -23.40 20.19 22.81
CA ARG A 97 -23.75 21.43 23.51
C ARG A 97 -23.19 22.59 22.71
N LYS A 98 -24.06 23.55 22.45
CA LYS A 98 -23.70 24.79 21.77
C LYS A 98 -22.58 25.49 22.56
N GLY A 99 -21.38 25.52 22.01
CA GLY A 99 -20.24 26.28 22.55
C GLY A 99 -19.25 25.53 23.44
N GLU A 100 -19.34 24.20 23.59
CA GLU A 100 -18.49 23.48 24.57
C GLU A 100 -17.91 22.12 24.15
N ASP A 101 -18.46 21.41 23.14
CA ASP A 101 -18.05 20.02 22.88
C ASP A 101 -17.06 19.87 21.70
N LEU A 102 -16.02 19.05 21.90
CA LEU A 102 -15.09 18.51 20.89
C LEU A 102 -15.57 17.13 20.40
N VAL A 103 -15.66 16.92 19.09
CA VAL A 103 -15.99 15.59 18.51
C VAL A 103 -14.74 14.95 17.92
N ARG A 104 -14.37 13.74 18.37
CA ARG A 104 -13.28 12.97 17.75
C ARG A 104 -13.82 11.97 16.73
N LEU A 105 -13.21 11.89 15.55
CA LEU A 105 -13.68 11.05 14.45
C LEU A 105 -12.78 9.86 14.10
N GLY A 106 -11.70 9.60 14.85
CA GLY A 106 -10.68 8.56 14.63
C GLY A 106 -10.99 7.50 13.57
N ASP A 107 -11.61 6.39 13.97
CA ASP A 107 -11.91 5.26 13.06
C ASP A 107 -13.03 5.57 12.05
N ALA A 108 -14.05 6.33 12.48
CA ALA A 108 -15.22 6.63 11.66
C ALA A 108 -14.87 7.47 10.43
N PHE A 109 -13.84 8.31 10.53
CA PHE A 109 -13.40 9.15 9.44
C PHE A 109 -12.81 8.34 8.29
N TRP A 110 -12.05 7.27 8.55
CA TRP A 110 -11.44 6.48 7.48
C TRP A 110 -12.49 5.81 6.58
N GLU A 111 -13.66 5.52 7.14
CA GLU A 111 -14.78 4.89 6.43
C GLU A 111 -15.79 5.89 5.81
N ALA A 112 -15.63 7.21 6.02
CA ALA A 112 -16.63 8.21 5.59
C ALA A 112 -16.04 9.49 4.95
N ASP A 113 -16.80 10.16 4.08
CA ASP A 113 -16.48 11.48 3.54
C ASP A 113 -17.26 12.59 4.26
N LEU A 114 -16.69 13.80 4.34
CA LEU A 114 -17.26 14.98 4.98
C LEU A 114 -17.97 15.88 3.97
N HIS A 115 -19.25 16.09 4.19
CA HIS A 115 -20.13 16.97 3.42
C HIS A 115 -20.57 18.15 4.28
N VAL A 116 -20.98 19.24 3.62
CA VAL A 116 -21.58 20.41 4.28
C VAL A 116 -23.06 20.53 3.92
N ASP A 117 -23.94 20.49 4.93
CA ASP A 117 -25.40 20.71 4.81
C ASP A 117 -25.82 21.95 5.63
N GLY A 118 -25.69 23.12 5.00
CA GLY A 118 -25.85 24.40 5.67
C GLY A 118 -24.77 24.57 6.75
N GLU A 119 -25.16 24.89 7.99
CA GLU A 119 -24.20 25.05 9.12
C GLU A 119 -23.79 23.71 9.77
N LYS A 120 -23.82 22.59 9.03
CA LYS A 120 -23.56 21.26 9.59
C LYS A 120 -22.52 20.51 8.77
N LEU A 121 -21.67 19.78 9.46
CA LEU A 121 -20.88 18.71 8.86
C LEU A 121 -21.69 17.42 8.87
N VAL A 122 -21.63 16.69 7.77
CA VAL A 122 -22.27 15.39 7.60
C VAL A 122 -21.20 14.41 7.18
N LEU A 123 -21.02 13.34 7.96
CA LEU A 123 -20.20 12.21 7.54
C LEU A 123 -21.07 11.28 6.70
N VAL A 124 -20.56 10.88 5.55
CA VAL A 124 -21.24 10.03 4.59
C VAL A 124 -20.43 8.74 4.48
N ASP A 125 -20.99 7.64 4.97
CA ASP A 125 -20.34 6.34 4.94
C ASP A 125 -20.06 5.90 3.49
N ARG A 126 -18.82 5.48 3.19
CA ARG A 126 -18.39 5.12 1.84
C ARG A 126 -19.03 3.84 1.32
N ILE A 127 -19.50 2.97 2.21
CA ILE A 127 -20.06 1.67 1.85
C ILE A 127 -21.57 1.76 1.66
N THR A 128 -22.27 2.42 2.56
CA THR A 128 -23.75 2.42 2.63
C THR A 128 -24.34 3.75 2.19
N GLY A 129 -23.54 4.82 2.12
CA GLY A 129 -24.03 6.17 1.93
C GLY A 129 -24.78 6.74 3.13
N GLN A 130 -24.81 6.02 4.26
CA GLN A 130 -25.51 6.47 5.45
C GLN A 130 -24.89 7.76 5.99
N GLU A 131 -25.75 8.73 6.28
CA GLU A 131 -25.35 10.02 6.82
C GLU A 131 -25.34 10.04 8.36
N THR A 132 -24.25 10.56 8.92
CA THR A 132 -24.12 10.95 10.32
C THR A 132 -24.01 12.47 10.40
N SER A 133 -25.06 13.15 10.87
CA SER A 133 -25.05 14.61 10.97
C SER A 133 -24.44 15.10 12.29
N LEU A 134 -23.41 15.95 12.20
CA LEU A 134 -22.77 16.64 13.32
C LEU A 134 -23.44 18.02 13.49
N LYS A 135 -24.12 18.25 14.63
CA LYS A 135 -24.82 19.52 14.91
C LYS A 135 -24.37 20.12 16.25
N ARG A 136 -24.37 21.46 16.32
CA ARG A 136 -24.02 22.23 17.52
C ARG A 136 -22.63 21.89 18.06
N ILE A 137 -21.69 21.67 17.16
CA ILE A 137 -20.28 21.38 17.43
C ILE A 137 -19.46 22.61 17.01
N GLU A 138 -18.47 23.01 17.81
CA GLU A 138 -17.52 24.08 17.43
C GLU A 138 -16.18 23.53 16.95
N GLN A 139 -15.78 22.34 17.42
CA GLN A 139 -14.49 21.71 17.11
C GLN A 139 -14.63 20.22 16.77
N VAL A 140 -13.85 19.76 15.79
CA VAL A 140 -13.76 18.35 15.39
C VAL A 140 -12.29 17.94 15.36
N GLU A 141 -11.96 16.82 15.99
CA GLU A 141 -10.65 16.17 15.90
C GLU A 141 -10.68 15.04 14.87
N ILE A 142 -9.82 15.11 13.86
CA ILE A 142 -9.68 14.12 12.78
C ILE A 142 -8.22 13.71 12.70
N GLY A 143 -7.91 12.42 12.87
CA GLY A 143 -6.52 11.93 12.82
C GLY A 143 -5.58 12.66 13.79
N GLY A 144 -6.08 13.10 14.96
CA GLY A 144 -5.32 13.89 15.93
C GLY A 144 -5.25 15.41 15.66
N HIS A 145 -5.92 15.89 14.62
CA HIS A 145 -5.98 17.32 14.26
C HIS A 145 -7.31 17.95 14.64
N VAL A 146 -7.28 19.01 15.46
CA VAL A 146 -8.48 19.76 15.88
C VAL A 146 -8.75 20.91 14.92
N PHE A 147 -9.91 20.87 14.27
CA PHE A 147 -10.41 21.91 13.38
C PHE A 147 -11.58 22.66 14.01
N SER A 148 -11.70 23.96 13.74
CA SER A 148 -12.98 24.66 13.93
C SER A 148 -13.97 24.18 12.88
N VAL A 149 -15.20 23.87 13.28
CA VAL A 149 -16.26 23.42 12.36
C VAL A 149 -16.51 24.44 11.25
N ASP A 150 -16.58 25.73 11.58
CA ASP A 150 -16.81 26.79 10.58
C ASP A 150 -15.66 26.86 9.58
N ALA A 151 -14.41 26.70 10.04
CA ALA A 151 -13.24 26.72 9.17
C ALA A 151 -13.16 25.48 8.28
N LEU A 152 -13.47 24.30 8.84
CA LEU A 152 -13.52 23.03 8.11
C LEU A 152 -14.65 23.05 7.06
N ALA A 153 -15.84 23.49 7.45
CA ALA A 153 -16.98 23.64 6.56
C ALA A 153 -16.69 24.64 5.45
N ALA A 154 -16.12 25.81 5.75
CA ALA A 154 -15.72 26.76 4.73
C ALA A 154 -14.69 26.18 3.76
N SER A 155 -13.72 25.39 4.25
CA SER A 155 -12.74 24.73 3.39
C SER A 155 -13.39 23.73 2.42
N ILE A 156 -14.40 22.99 2.88
CA ILE A 156 -15.17 22.05 2.05
C ILE A 156 -16.07 22.79 1.06
N GLU A 157 -16.87 23.76 1.53
CA GLU A 157 -17.82 24.53 0.69
C GLU A 157 -17.12 25.34 -0.40
N GLU A 158 -15.98 25.92 -0.10
CA GLU A 158 -15.24 26.76 -1.05
C GLU A 158 -14.44 25.91 -2.06
N GLY A 159 -14.42 24.58 -1.92
CA GLY A 159 -13.64 23.68 -2.78
C GLY A 159 -12.14 24.01 -2.80
N LYS A 160 -11.63 24.65 -1.74
CA LYS A 160 -10.27 25.17 -1.68
C LYS A 160 -9.30 24.04 -1.36
N THR A 161 -8.74 23.44 -2.39
CA THR A 161 -7.81 22.30 -2.33
C THR A 161 -8.47 21.06 -1.68
N PRO A 162 -8.24 19.84 -2.21
CA PRO A 162 -8.66 18.62 -1.54
C PRO A 162 -8.20 18.63 -0.08
N LEU A 163 -9.13 18.40 0.84
CA LEU A 163 -8.77 18.19 2.24
C LEU A 163 -8.10 16.83 2.37
N VAL A 164 -6.81 16.85 2.71
CA VAL A 164 -6.00 15.66 2.95
C VAL A 164 -5.80 15.51 4.45
N PHE A 165 -6.00 14.29 4.93
CA PHE A 165 -5.84 13.92 6.33
C PHE A 165 -4.88 12.74 6.43
N SER A 166 -4.14 12.66 7.53
CA SER A 166 -3.32 11.49 7.84
C SER A 166 -3.71 10.80 9.15
N ASP A 167 -3.61 9.47 9.17
CA ASP A 167 -3.71 8.66 10.40
C ASP A 167 -2.29 8.39 10.89
N GLY A 168 -1.96 8.88 12.08
CA GLY A 168 -0.57 8.85 12.52
C GLY A 168 0.35 9.43 11.44
N LEU A 169 1.45 8.73 11.17
CA LEU A 169 2.33 9.10 10.07
C LEU A 169 2.04 8.32 8.77
N ALA A 170 1.54 7.10 8.82
CA ALA A 170 1.66 6.17 7.68
C ALA A 170 0.44 6.07 6.74
N ARG A 171 -0.65 6.79 6.98
CA ARG A 171 -1.85 6.70 6.14
C ARG A 171 -2.30 8.08 5.70
N MET A 172 -2.68 8.23 4.43
CA MET A 172 -3.31 9.43 3.91
C MET A 172 -4.68 9.13 3.31
N LYS A 173 -5.58 10.09 3.39
CA LYS A 173 -6.90 10.05 2.76
C LYS A 173 -7.28 11.44 2.26
N VAL A 174 -7.94 11.47 1.11
CA VAL A 174 -8.61 12.67 0.59
C VAL A 174 -10.11 12.61 0.85
N ASN A 175 -10.66 13.76 1.23
CA ASN A 175 -12.11 13.95 1.32
C ASN A 175 -12.71 14.16 -0.08
N THR A 176 -13.61 13.26 -0.49
CA THR A 176 -14.26 13.29 -1.81
C THR A 176 -15.77 13.30 -1.64
N THR A 177 -16.42 14.46 -1.73
CA THR A 177 -17.87 14.56 -1.45
C THR A 177 -18.71 13.84 -2.50
N ASP A 178 -18.37 14.02 -3.76
CA ASP A 178 -19.12 13.45 -4.89
C ASP A 178 -18.14 12.68 -5.78
N PRO A 179 -17.68 11.49 -5.35
CA PRO A 179 -16.68 10.75 -6.09
C PRO A 179 -17.26 10.21 -7.42
N THR A 180 -16.47 10.29 -8.49
CA THR A 180 -16.76 9.56 -9.74
C THR A 180 -16.73 8.05 -9.49
N PRO A 181 -17.30 7.20 -10.38
CA PRO A 181 -17.19 5.75 -10.23
C PRO A 181 -15.74 5.27 -10.07
N SER A 182 -14.80 5.84 -10.82
CA SER A 182 -13.36 5.52 -10.70
C SER A 182 -12.84 5.81 -9.29
N VAL A 183 -13.11 7.00 -8.74
CA VAL A 183 -12.66 7.39 -7.40
C VAL A 183 -13.30 6.52 -6.31
N LEU A 184 -14.62 6.29 -6.40
CA LEU A 184 -15.34 5.48 -5.40
C LEU A 184 -14.80 4.05 -5.34
N TRP A 185 -14.67 3.40 -6.50
CA TRP A 185 -14.17 2.03 -6.55
C TRP A 185 -12.69 1.93 -6.22
N ASP A 186 -11.88 2.96 -6.53
CA ASP A 186 -10.49 3.05 -6.06
C ASP A 186 -10.39 3.04 -4.52
N GLN A 187 -11.21 3.86 -3.85
CA GLN A 187 -11.27 3.90 -2.39
C GLN A 187 -11.71 2.56 -1.79
N ILE A 188 -12.67 1.88 -2.41
CA ILE A 188 -13.12 0.56 -1.96
C ILE A 188 -12.01 -0.48 -2.12
N VAL A 189 -11.33 -0.51 -3.26
CA VAL A 189 -10.26 -1.49 -3.48
C VAL A 189 -9.04 -1.24 -2.59
N GLN A 190 -8.71 0.02 -2.28
CA GLN A 190 -7.65 0.32 -1.32
C GLN A 190 -7.97 -0.26 0.07
N ASN A 191 -9.23 -0.18 0.53
CA ASN A 191 -9.65 -0.82 1.79
C ASN A 191 -9.50 -2.35 1.74
N LEU A 192 -9.89 -2.98 0.62
CA LEU A 192 -9.72 -4.43 0.42
C LEU A 192 -8.24 -4.83 0.42
N VAL A 193 -7.37 -4.02 -0.19
CA VAL A 193 -5.91 -4.23 -0.21
C VAL A 193 -5.32 -4.10 1.20
N ILE A 194 -5.74 -3.08 1.97
CA ILE A 194 -5.33 -2.88 3.38
C ILE A 194 -5.67 -4.11 4.21
N GLU A 195 -6.88 -4.64 4.07
CA GLU A 195 -7.34 -5.80 4.84
C GLU A 195 -6.64 -7.10 4.42
N THR A 196 -6.40 -7.30 3.13
CA THR A 196 -5.91 -8.59 2.63
C THR A 196 -4.38 -8.69 2.55
N GLN A 197 -3.68 -7.56 2.48
CA GLN A 197 -2.22 -7.45 2.59
C GLN A 197 -1.41 -8.30 1.57
N PHE A 198 -1.75 -8.25 0.27
CA PHE A 198 -1.07 -9.06 -0.76
C PHE A 198 0.36 -8.64 -1.15
N GLY A 199 0.87 -7.55 -0.57
CA GLY A 199 2.12 -6.90 -0.99
C GLY A 199 1.93 -5.94 -2.18
N PRO A 200 2.93 -5.09 -2.45
CA PRO A 200 2.81 -3.97 -3.39
C PRO A 200 2.56 -4.40 -4.85
N THR A 201 3.20 -5.48 -5.31
CA THR A 201 3.09 -5.89 -6.73
C THR A 201 1.70 -6.42 -7.06
N ASN A 202 1.13 -7.25 -6.19
CA ASN A 202 -0.22 -7.76 -6.38
C ASN A 202 -1.27 -6.66 -6.20
N ALA A 203 -1.05 -5.69 -5.29
CA ALA A 203 -1.89 -4.51 -5.20
C ALA A 203 -1.90 -3.72 -6.52
N ALA A 204 -0.72 -3.44 -7.10
CA ALA A 204 -0.61 -2.78 -8.41
C ALA A 204 -1.40 -3.49 -9.52
N ARG A 205 -1.32 -4.83 -9.59
CA ARG A 205 -2.11 -5.62 -10.54
C ARG A 205 -3.62 -5.46 -10.35
N VAL A 206 -4.09 -5.44 -9.10
CA VAL A 206 -5.51 -5.27 -8.79
C VAL A 206 -6.00 -3.88 -9.23
N TYR A 207 -5.23 -2.81 -8.97
CA TYR A 207 -5.59 -1.46 -9.43
C TYR A 207 -5.66 -1.37 -10.96
N SER A 208 -4.70 -1.98 -11.68
CA SER A 208 -4.71 -2.05 -13.16
C SER A 208 -5.96 -2.77 -13.70
N ILE A 209 -6.30 -3.95 -13.18
CA ILE A 209 -7.47 -4.72 -13.63
C ILE A 209 -8.75 -3.91 -13.40
N LEU A 210 -8.91 -3.34 -12.20
CA LEU A 210 -10.09 -2.58 -11.82
C LEU A 210 -10.31 -1.39 -12.75
N HIS A 211 -9.30 -0.55 -12.92
CA HIS A 211 -9.44 0.69 -13.67
C HIS A 211 -9.48 0.47 -15.18
N THR A 212 -8.89 -0.62 -15.68
CA THR A 212 -9.10 -1.04 -17.08
C THR A 212 -10.55 -1.45 -17.32
N ALA A 213 -11.17 -2.23 -16.42
CA ALA A 213 -12.58 -2.60 -16.54
C ALA A 213 -13.53 -1.39 -16.46
N ILE A 214 -13.28 -0.47 -15.51
CA ILE A 214 -14.08 0.75 -15.35
C ILE A 214 -13.96 1.63 -16.60
N TYR A 215 -12.74 1.80 -17.15
CA TYR A 215 -12.52 2.52 -18.39
C TYR A 215 -13.21 1.87 -19.58
N ASP A 216 -13.13 0.54 -19.72
CA ASP A 216 -13.76 -0.18 -20.82
C ASP A 216 -15.28 -0.05 -20.80
N ALA A 217 -15.89 -0.04 -19.60
CA ALA A 217 -17.31 0.23 -19.44
C ALA A 217 -17.67 1.67 -19.83
N TYR A 218 -16.82 2.66 -19.53
CA TYR A 218 -16.98 4.03 -20.03
C TYR A 218 -16.85 4.09 -21.56
N ALA A 219 -15.80 3.49 -22.13
CA ALA A 219 -15.47 3.55 -23.55
C ALA A 219 -16.58 2.94 -24.43
N ALA A 220 -17.33 1.96 -23.93
CA ALA A 220 -18.50 1.40 -24.61
C ALA A 220 -19.62 2.42 -24.92
N HIS A 221 -19.58 3.60 -24.29
CA HIS A 221 -20.54 4.68 -24.48
C HIS A 221 -19.96 5.90 -25.21
N ASP A 222 -18.64 5.92 -25.45
CA ASP A 222 -17.94 7.03 -26.08
C ASP A 222 -17.73 6.75 -27.58
N GLY A 223 -17.97 7.77 -28.41
CA GLY A 223 -17.90 7.62 -29.87
C GLY A 223 -16.48 7.65 -30.44
N GLN A 224 -15.48 7.91 -29.61
CA GLN A 224 -14.07 7.97 -30.00
C GLN A 224 -13.23 6.96 -29.22
N ALA A 225 -13.48 6.79 -27.92
CA ALA A 225 -12.68 5.90 -27.10
C ALA A 225 -12.77 4.44 -27.55
N LEU A 226 -11.67 3.72 -27.41
CA LEU A 226 -11.59 2.28 -27.66
C LEU A 226 -11.42 1.54 -26.34
N ARG A 227 -12.15 0.43 -26.17
CA ARG A 227 -11.86 -0.52 -25.10
C ARG A 227 -10.44 -1.07 -25.23
N VAL A 228 -9.76 -1.21 -24.10
CA VAL A 228 -8.43 -1.81 -23.98
C VAL A 228 -8.53 -3.33 -24.12
N SER A 229 -9.45 -3.95 -23.37
CA SER A 229 -9.52 -5.41 -23.28
C SER A 229 -10.07 -6.02 -24.57
N PHE A 230 -9.56 -7.22 -24.90
CA PHE A 230 -10.11 -8.01 -26.00
C PHE A 230 -11.48 -8.57 -25.65
N ASP A 231 -12.41 -8.46 -26.59
CA ASP A 231 -13.69 -9.17 -26.54
C ASP A 231 -13.47 -10.65 -26.84
N VAL A 232 -13.23 -11.44 -25.80
CA VAL A 232 -12.90 -12.86 -25.97
C VAL A 232 -14.14 -13.68 -26.35
N ALA A 233 -15.33 -13.25 -25.90
CA ALA A 233 -16.58 -13.98 -26.09
C ALA A 233 -17.40 -13.50 -27.30
N GLY A 234 -17.06 -12.35 -27.89
CA GLY A 234 -17.78 -11.73 -29.01
C GLY A 234 -19.11 -11.11 -28.59
N ASP A 235 -19.25 -10.70 -27.32
CA ASP A 235 -20.48 -10.20 -26.71
C ASP A 235 -20.42 -8.73 -26.28
N ASN A 236 -19.42 -7.97 -26.74
CA ASN A 236 -19.36 -6.52 -26.51
C ASN A 236 -20.66 -5.82 -26.92
N ILE A 237 -21.18 -5.02 -25.99
CA ILE A 237 -22.29 -4.11 -26.20
C ILE A 237 -21.74 -2.69 -26.24
N GLU A 238 -22.10 -1.93 -27.26
CA GLU A 238 -21.78 -0.51 -27.39
C GLU A 238 -23.07 0.30 -27.49
N VAL A 239 -23.27 1.24 -26.57
CA VAL A 239 -24.44 2.12 -26.54
C VAL A 239 -23.97 3.57 -26.57
N GLN A 240 -23.79 4.05 -27.78
CA GLN A 240 -23.40 5.43 -28.06
C GLN A 240 -24.51 6.41 -27.63
N ASP A 241 -24.13 7.58 -27.11
CA ASP A 241 -25.03 8.64 -26.63
C ASP A 241 -25.97 8.22 -25.46
N ALA A 242 -25.53 7.29 -24.61
CA ALA A 242 -26.23 6.98 -23.37
C ALA A 242 -26.32 8.20 -22.44
N ASP A 243 -27.35 8.24 -21.58
CA ASP A 243 -27.40 9.28 -20.56
C ASP A 243 -26.31 9.08 -19.49
N PRO A 244 -25.82 10.15 -18.85
CA PRO A 244 -24.69 10.06 -17.93
C PRO A 244 -24.87 9.05 -16.79
N ARG A 245 -26.12 8.85 -16.33
CA ARG A 245 -26.39 7.89 -15.25
C ARG A 245 -26.19 6.46 -15.72
N SER A 246 -26.59 6.12 -16.95
CA SER A 246 -26.32 4.79 -17.52
C SER A 246 -24.83 4.52 -17.70
N VAL A 247 -24.05 5.54 -18.06
CA VAL A 247 -22.58 5.42 -18.15
C VAL A 247 -21.98 5.12 -16.77
N GLU A 248 -22.35 5.89 -15.76
CA GLU A 248 -21.90 5.66 -14.37
C GLU A 248 -22.35 4.28 -13.85
N GLU A 249 -23.59 3.87 -14.12
CA GLU A 249 -24.13 2.57 -13.73
C GLU A 249 -23.33 1.41 -14.35
N ALA A 250 -22.95 1.51 -15.63
CA ALA A 250 -22.10 0.52 -16.28
C ALA A 250 -20.70 0.46 -15.64
N MET A 251 -20.09 1.62 -15.37
CA MET A 251 -18.82 1.70 -14.66
C MET A 251 -18.92 1.09 -13.24
N HIS A 252 -20.05 1.29 -12.55
CA HIS A 252 -20.25 0.70 -11.24
C HIS A 252 -20.39 -0.83 -11.30
N HIS A 253 -21.11 -1.37 -12.29
CA HIS A 253 -21.16 -2.81 -12.51
C HIS A 253 -19.81 -3.41 -12.86
N ALA A 254 -18.96 -2.68 -13.60
CA ALA A 254 -17.59 -3.12 -13.88
C ALA A 254 -16.75 -3.19 -12.60
N GLY A 255 -16.73 -2.12 -11.80
CA GLY A 255 -16.03 -2.07 -10.52
C GLY A 255 -16.50 -3.17 -9.56
N TYR A 256 -17.81 -3.31 -9.38
CA TYR A 256 -18.42 -4.37 -8.56
C TYR A 256 -18.01 -5.75 -9.03
N THR A 257 -18.09 -6.03 -10.33
CA THR A 257 -17.86 -7.37 -10.88
C THR A 257 -16.38 -7.77 -10.76
N VAL A 258 -15.44 -6.84 -10.99
CA VAL A 258 -14.02 -7.09 -10.74
C VAL A 258 -13.79 -7.42 -9.26
N LEU A 259 -14.23 -6.55 -8.34
CA LEU A 259 -13.93 -6.72 -6.93
C LEU A 259 -14.67 -7.91 -6.32
N ALA A 260 -15.92 -8.18 -6.70
CA ALA A 260 -16.65 -9.34 -6.22
C ALA A 260 -16.05 -10.67 -6.71
N THR A 261 -15.34 -10.63 -7.86
CA THR A 261 -14.60 -11.79 -8.38
C THR A 261 -13.27 -11.98 -7.66
N LEU A 262 -12.49 -10.91 -7.48
CA LEU A 262 -11.17 -10.98 -6.83
C LEU A 262 -11.25 -11.14 -5.30
N PHE A 263 -12.34 -10.66 -4.68
CA PHE A 263 -12.56 -10.64 -3.23
C PHE A 263 -13.92 -11.27 -2.87
N PRO A 264 -14.12 -12.56 -3.14
CA PRO A 264 -15.43 -13.21 -2.95
C PRO A 264 -15.91 -13.19 -1.50
N ASP A 265 -14.99 -13.18 -0.53
CA ASP A 265 -15.29 -13.12 0.91
C ASP A 265 -15.87 -11.76 1.34
N HIS A 266 -15.69 -10.72 0.51
CA HIS A 266 -16.19 -9.36 0.75
C HIS A 266 -17.44 -9.02 -0.05
N ARG A 267 -18.02 -9.98 -0.78
CA ARG A 267 -19.19 -9.76 -1.63
C ARG A 267 -20.34 -9.07 -0.92
N GLY A 268 -20.62 -9.42 0.33
CA GLY A 268 -21.70 -8.77 1.10
C GLY A 268 -21.47 -7.28 1.34
N MET A 269 -20.21 -6.83 1.47
CA MET A 269 -19.87 -5.41 1.55
C MET A 269 -20.05 -4.70 0.20
N LEU A 270 -19.64 -5.35 -0.88
CA LEU A 270 -19.79 -4.83 -2.24
C LEU A 270 -21.26 -4.75 -2.67
N ASP A 271 -22.09 -5.71 -2.23
CA ASP A 271 -23.54 -5.69 -2.45
C ASP A 271 -24.17 -4.47 -1.74
N MET A 272 -23.71 -4.12 -0.53
CA MET A 272 -24.16 -2.89 0.17
C MET A 272 -23.75 -1.62 -0.58
N VAL A 273 -22.55 -1.58 -1.17
CA VAL A 273 -22.15 -0.45 -2.04
C VAL A 273 -23.14 -0.28 -3.19
N MET A 274 -23.44 -1.37 -3.90
CA MET A 274 -24.36 -1.31 -5.04
C MET A 274 -25.77 -0.90 -4.58
N GLN A 275 -26.32 -1.57 -3.58
CA GLN A 275 -27.72 -1.41 -3.18
C GLN A 275 -27.96 -0.15 -2.35
N ASP A 276 -27.18 0.04 -1.28
CA ASP A 276 -27.45 1.06 -0.27
C ASP A 276 -26.84 2.41 -0.66
N ARG A 277 -25.59 2.41 -1.13
CA ARG A 277 -24.91 3.65 -1.54
C ARG A 277 -25.36 4.14 -2.91
N LEU A 278 -25.43 3.25 -3.89
CA LEU A 278 -25.66 3.62 -5.30
C LEU A 278 -27.11 3.44 -5.76
N GLY A 279 -27.91 2.63 -5.06
CA GLY A 279 -29.28 2.31 -5.48
C GLY A 279 -29.32 1.49 -6.77
N ILE A 280 -28.28 0.71 -7.05
CA ILE A 280 -28.12 -0.16 -8.21
C ILE A 280 -28.30 -1.61 -7.76
N ASP A 281 -29.02 -2.42 -8.54
CA ASP A 281 -29.19 -3.85 -8.24
C ASP A 281 -27.93 -4.62 -8.71
N PRO A 282 -27.09 -5.18 -7.80
CA PRO A 282 -25.93 -5.97 -8.20
C PRO A 282 -26.30 -7.24 -8.98
N GLY A 283 -27.56 -7.69 -8.91
CA GLY A 283 -28.10 -8.83 -9.64
C GLY A 283 -28.76 -8.48 -10.98
N ASP A 284 -28.74 -7.21 -11.41
CA ASP A 284 -29.25 -6.83 -12.73
C ASP A 284 -28.46 -7.58 -13.82
N ALA A 285 -29.19 -8.30 -14.66
CA ALA A 285 -28.67 -9.08 -15.77
C ALA A 285 -29.38 -8.74 -17.08
N ASP A 286 -30.23 -7.71 -17.08
CA ASP A 286 -31.12 -7.37 -18.19
C ASP A 286 -30.84 -5.97 -18.75
N SER A 287 -30.37 -5.01 -17.93
CA SER A 287 -30.09 -3.66 -18.44
C SER A 287 -28.81 -3.60 -19.28
N ASP A 288 -28.80 -2.72 -20.28
CA ASP A 288 -27.61 -2.50 -21.11
C ASP A 288 -26.41 -2.06 -20.26
N ALA A 289 -26.63 -1.20 -19.26
CA ALA A 289 -25.57 -0.74 -18.35
C ALA A 289 -24.95 -1.90 -17.55
N ALA A 290 -25.79 -2.77 -16.95
CA ALA A 290 -25.31 -3.93 -16.21
C ALA A 290 -24.56 -4.91 -17.11
N LEU A 291 -25.07 -5.19 -18.30
CA LEU A 291 -24.42 -6.07 -19.26
C LEU A 291 -23.07 -5.52 -19.73
N ILE A 292 -23.00 -4.23 -20.08
CA ILE A 292 -21.74 -3.57 -20.48
C ILE A 292 -20.71 -3.63 -19.35
N GLY A 293 -21.10 -3.29 -18.12
CA GLY A 293 -20.18 -3.29 -17.00
C GLY A 293 -19.64 -4.68 -16.65
N GLN A 294 -20.52 -5.68 -16.62
CA GLN A 294 -20.13 -7.08 -16.39
C GLN A 294 -19.24 -7.62 -17.50
N ASP A 295 -19.50 -7.23 -18.73
CA ASP A 295 -18.71 -7.58 -19.89
C ASP A 295 -17.30 -6.99 -19.83
N ALA A 296 -17.18 -5.69 -19.63
CA ALA A 296 -15.92 -4.99 -19.43
C ALA A 296 -15.06 -5.62 -18.32
N ALA A 297 -15.68 -5.97 -17.19
CA ALA A 297 -15.00 -6.67 -16.11
C ALA A 297 -14.51 -8.06 -16.50
N ARG A 298 -15.33 -8.86 -17.20
CA ARG A 298 -14.96 -10.22 -17.63
C ARG A 298 -13.78 -10.19 -18.58
N ASP A 299 -13.78 -9.30 -19.57
CA ASP A 299 -12.70 -9.20 -20.55
C ASP A 299 -11.40 -8.73 -19.90
N ALA A 300 -11.45 -7.71 -19.05
CA ALA A 300 -10.27 -7.21 -18.33
C ALA A 300 -9.64 -8.28 -17.43
N MET A 301 -10.45 -9.16 -16.84
CA MET A 301 -9.96 -10.24 -15.98
C MET A 301 -9.53 -11.50 -16.72
N ALA A 302 -10.16 -11.84 -17.84
CA ALA A 302 -10.03 -13.18 -18.45
C ALA A 302 -8.57 -13.56 -18.75
N LEU A 303 -7.86 -12.72 -19.52
CA LEU A 303 -6.47 -12.99 -19.89
C LEU A 303 -5.52 -12.80 -18.72
N ARG A 304 -5.80 -11.85 -17.81
CA ARG A 304 -5.01 -11.60 -16.59
C ARG A 304 -5.05 -12.77 -15.59
N LEU A 305 -6.20 -13.41 -15.40
CA LEU A 305 -6.34 -14.58 -14.53
C LEU A 305 -5.73 -15.83 -15.19
N GLN A 306 -5.87 -15.98 -16.51
CA GLN A 306 -5.19 -17.04 -17.26
C GLN A 306 -3.67 -16.91 -17.18
N GLU A 307 -3.16 -15.68 -17.32
CA GLU A 307 -1.76 -15.34 -17.13
C GLU A 307 -1.26 -15.75 -15.75
N GLN A 308 -1.95 -15.32 -14.70
CA GLN A 308 -1.57 -15.63 -13.34
C GLN A 308 -1.48 -17.15 -13.11
N ALA A 309 -2.45 -17.92 -13.62
CA ALA A 309 -2.44 -19.37 -13.51
C ALA A 309 -1.29 -20.02 -14.29
N ARG A 310 -0.92 -19.48 -15.46
CA ARG A 310 0.21 -19.93 -16.27
C ARG A 310 1.53 -19.65 -15.56
N VAL A 311 1.75 -18.41 -15.15
CA VAL A 311 2.98 -17.93 -14.52
C VAL A 311 3.24 -18.67 -13.21
N ALA A 312 2.20 -18.96 -12.41
CA ALA A 312 2.33 -19.75 -11.18
C ALA A 312 2.91 -21.17 -11.40
N GLN A 313 2.85 -21.70 -12.61
CA GLN A 313 3.39 -23.02 -12.98
C GLN A 313 4.73 -22.93 -13.73
N ASP A 314 5.14 -21.73 -14.12
CA ASP A 314 6.34 -21.50 -14.93
C ASP A 314 7.62 -21.73 -14.10
N PRO A 315 8.55 -22.60 -14.53
CA PRO A 315 9.84 -22.71 -13.87
C PRO A 315 10.63 -21.39 -13.83
N ALA A 316 10.44 -20.49 -14.80
CA ALA A 316 11.08 -19.18 -14.84
C ALA A 316 10.57 -18.25 -13.73
N ALA A 317 9.38 -18.49 -13.19
CA ALA A 317 8.84 -17.78 -12.03
C ALA A 317 9.54 -18.15 -10.71
N ARG A 318 10.46 -19.13 -10.72
CA ARG A 318 11.16 -19.57 -9.51
C ARG A 318 12.44 -18.77 -9.31
N TYR A 319 12.60 -18.29 -8.08
CA TYR A 319 13.78 -17.58 -7.65
C TYR A 319 14.61 -18.42 -6.67
N THR A 320 15.94 -18.32 -6.74
CA THR A 320 16.86 -18.88 -5.76
C THR A 320 17.97 -17.86 -5.49
N PRO A 321 18.11 -17.38 -4.24
CA PRO A 321 19.13 -16.40 -3.93
C PRO A 321 20.54 -17.00 -4.04
N GLN A 322 21.51 -16.19 -4.44
CA GLN A 322 22.92 -16.58 -4.42
C GLN A 322 23.41 -16.81 -2.98
N ASN A 323 22.97 -15.96 -2.05
CA ASN A 323 23.25 -16.11 -0.64
C ASN A 323 22.16 -16.93 0.05
N PRO A 324 22.47 -18.08 0.68
CA PRO A 324 21.46 -18.94 1.27
C PRO A 324 20.83 -18.36 2.55
N ASN A 325 21.58 -17.57 3.33
CA ASN A 325 21.15 -16.95 4.59
C ASN A 325 22.18 -15.90 5.08
N PRO A 326 21.84 -15.07 6.08
CA PRO A 326 22.72 -14.04 6.64
C PRO A 326 24.00 -14.56 7.29
N ASP A 327 24.03 -15.83 7.71
CA ASP A 327 25.20 -16.44 8.34
C ASP A 327 26.20 -17.02 7.31
N GLN A 328 25.84 -17.04 6.02
CA GLN A 328 26.59 -17.67 4.94
C GLN A 328 26.56 -16.82 3.66
N VAL A 329 27.06 -15.59 3.73
CA VAL A 329 27.18 -14.70 2.56
C VAL A 329 28.34 -15.15 1.67
N LEU A 330 28.04 -15.43 0.40
CA LEU A 330 28.96 -15.92 -0.62
C LEU A 330 29.31 -14.82 -1.64
N VAL A 331 28.35 -13.96 -1.95
CA VAL A 331 28.44 -12.88 -2.93
C VAL A 331 27.99 -11.58 -2.24
N MET A 332 28.90 -10.64 -2.02
CA MET A 332 28.68 -9.45 -1.15
C MET A 332 27.61 -8.50 -1.67
N ASP A 333 27.50 -8.39 -2.99
CA ASP A 333 26.58 -7.52 -3.71
C ASP A 333 25.32 -8.25 -4.16
N ALA A 334 25.14 -9.52 -3.78
CA ALA A 334 23.91 -10.27 -4.02
C ALA A 334 22.92 -10.16 -2.84
N TRP A 335 21.61 -10.29 -3.10
CA TRP A 335 20.58 -10.26 -2.07
C TRP A 335 20.74 -11.46 -1.13
N THR A 336 20.57 -11.18 0.14
CA THR A 336 20.59 -12.17 1.20
C THR A 336 19.24 -12.16 1.89
N PRO A 337 18.48 -13.27 1.90
CA PRO A 337 17.23 -13.33 2.64
C PRO A 337 17.52 -13.20 4.13
N GLU A 338 16.88 -12.25 4.81
CA GLU A 338 17.05 -12.06 6.24
C GLU A 338 16.32 -13.13 7.06
N TRP A 339 16.77 -13.33 8.29
CA TRP A 339 16.00 -14.09 9.27
C TRP A 339 14.84 -13.25 9.79
N ARG A 340 13.64 -13.83 9.79
CA ARG A 340 12.41 -13.25 10.34
C ARG A 340 11.90 -14.07 11.52
N ASP A 341 11.49 -13.39 12.58
CA ASP A 341 10.78 -14.03 13.69
C ASP A 341 9.28 -14.03 13.42
N THR A 342 8.66 -15.22 13.49
CA THR A 342 7.21 -15.39 13.36
C THR A 342 6.64 -16.07 14.61
N PRO A 343 5.32 -16.05 14.84
CA PRO A 343 4.70 -16.84 15.90
C PRO A 343 5.01 -18.34 15.82
N ALA A 344 5.33 -18.86 14.64
CA ALA A 344 5.71 -20.27 14.41
C ALA A 344 7.23 -20.54 14.62
N GLY A 345 8.03 -19.50 14.88
CA GLY A 345 9.48 -19.56 15.02
C GLY A 345 10.21 -18.72 13.96
N ARG A 346 11.54 -18.84 13.95
CA ARG A 346 12.41 -18.11 13.03
C ARG A 346 12.44 -18.78 11.66
N GLU A 347 12.24 -18.01 10.60
CA GLU A 347 12.31 -18.46 9.21
C GLU A 347 13.11 -17.50 8.32
N LEU A 348 13.43 -17.91 7.10
CA LEU A 348 14.07 -17.04 6.12
C LEU A 348 13.02 -16.31 5.29
N GLN A 349 13.32 -15.06 4.94
CA GLN A 349 12.58 -14.33 3.92
C GLN A 349 12.55 -15.11 2.60
N LYS A 350 11.45 -14.96 1.87
CA LYS A 350 11.27 -15.47 0.51
C LYS A 350 11.10 -14.27 -0.40
N PHE A 351 11.77 -14.30 -1.55
CA PHE A 351 11.65 -13.24 -2.54
C PHE A 351 10.18 -13.05 -2.90
N LEU A 352 9.66 -11.86 -2.67
CA LEU A 352 8.27 -11.53 -2.99
C LEU A 352 8.11 -11.37 -4.50
N SER A 353 7.18 -12.13 -5.06
CA SER A 353 6.70 -11.98 -6.44
C SER A 353 7.77 -11.94 -7.56
N PRO A 354 8.78 -12.85 -7.55
CA PRO A 354 9.85 -12.86 -8.55
C PRO A 354 9.35 -13.11 -9.99
N GLU A 355 8.09 -13.54 -10.14
CA GLU A 355 7.46 -13.83 -11.41
C GLU A 355 6.94 -12.61 -12.17
N PHE A 356 6.91 -11.43 -11.56
CA PHE A 356 6.37 -10.21 -12.19
C PHE A 356 7.00 -9.82 -13.54
N PRO A 357 8.30 -10.06 -13.79
CA PRO A 357 8.89 -9.81 -15.12
C PRO A 357 8.32 -10.68 -16.24
N LEU A 358 7.53 -11.72 -15.92
CA LEU A 358 6.93 -12.64 -16.88
C LEU A 358 5.49 -12.27 -17.24
N LEU A 359 4.98 -11.16 -16.69
CA LEU A 359 3.64 -10.66 -16.96
C LEU A 359 3.66 -9.77 -18.20
N GLU A 360 2.54 -9.81 -18.92
CA GLU A 360 2.21 -8.89 -19.98
C GLU A 360 2.08 -7.46 -19.41
N PRO A 361 2.87 -6.49 -19.89
CA PRO A 361 2.71 -5.11 -19.49
C PRO A 361 1.46 -4.47 -20.13
N PHE A 362 1.14 -3.24 -19.76
CA PHE A 362 0.14 -2.43 -20.45
C PHE A 362 0.77 -1.67 -21.63
N ALA A 363 1.95 -1.07 -21.42
CA ALA A 363 2.53 -0.12 -22.37
C ALA A 363 4.06 -0.21 -22.50
N LEU A 364 4.73 -1.11 -21.79
CA LEU A 364 6.19 -1.22 -21.87
C LEU A 364 6.64 -1.60 -23.30
N PRO A 365 7.84 -1.17 -23.74
CA PRO A 365 8.36 -1.50 -25.06
C PRO A 365 8.46 -3.00 -25.29
N GLU A 366 8.23 -3.44 -26.53
CA GLU A 366 8.25 -4.85 -26.93
C GLU A 366 9.37 -5.14 -27.94
N ASN A 367 9.90 -6.35 -27.85
CA ASN A 367 10.76 -6.94 -28.86
C ASN A 367 9.93 -7.37 -30.09
N PRO A 368 10.55 -7.66 -31.24
CA PRO A 368 9.84 -8.20 -32.41
C PRO A 368 9.16 -9.57 -32.20
N ASP A 369 9.43 -10.24 -31.07
CA ASP A 369 8.78 -11.48 -30.63
C ASP A 369 7.75 -11.26 -29.50
N GLY A 370 7.33 -9.99 -29.31
CA GLY A 370 6.34 -9.47 -28.37
C GLY A 370 6.61 -9.71 -26.89
N THR A 371 7.80 -10.20 -26.54
CA THR A 371 8.28 -10.12 -25.17
C THR A 371 8.68 -8.69 -24.82
N THR A 372 8.50 -8.29 -23.57
CA THR A 372 8.96 -6.97 -23.09
C THR A 372 10.44 -6.74 -23.37
N ASP A 373 10.78 -5.64 -24.04
CA ASP A 373 12.16 -5.18 -24.26
C ASP A 373 12.69 -4.48 -23.00
N PHE A 374 12.99 -5.29 -21.99
CA PHE A 374 13.67 -4.81 -20.79
C PHE A 374 15.06 -4.24 -21.08
N ALA A 375 15.70 -4.55 -22.22
CA ALA A 375 16.99 -3.94 -22.54
C ALA A 375 16.86 -2.46 -22.91
N ALA A 376 15.69 -2.02 -23.37
CA ALA A 376 15.40 -0.62 -23.65
C ALA A 376 15.19 0.23 -22.39
N ILE A 377 14.64 -0.36 -21.31
CA ILE A 377 14.20 0.39 -20.12
C ILE A 377 15.02 0.08 -18.85
N ARG A 378 15.63 -1.10 -18.72
CA ARG A 378 16.33 -1.50 -17.49
C ARG A 378 17.49 -0.54 -17.23
N PRO A 379 17.56 0.08 -16.03
CA PRO A 379 18.66 0.94 -15.66
C PRO A 379 20.01 0.23 -15.71
N ALA A 380 21.10 1.00 -15.76
CA ALA A 380 22.45 0.43 -15.69
C ALA A 380 22.65 -0.39 -14.40
N ALA A 381 23.52 -1.40 -14.44
CA ALA A 381 23.81 -2.20 -13.28
C ALA A 381 24.33 -1.35 -12.11
N PRO A 382 23.93 -1.63 -10.86
CA PRO A 382 24.44 -0.93 -9.68
C PRO A 382 25.92 -1.22 -9.44
N GLU A 383 26.55 -0.45 -8.56
CA GLU A 383 27.97 -0.60 -8.21
C GLU A 383 28.27 -2.02 -7.67
N PRO A 384 29.08 -2.86 -8.34
CA PRO A 384 29.41 -4.19 -7.81
C PRO A 384 30.40 -4.09 -6.64
N PHE A 385 30.50 -5.13 -5.81
CA PHE A 385 31.46 -5.15 -4.70
C PHE A 385 32.92 -5.24 -5.19
N PHE A 386 33.18 -6.05 -6.22
CA PHE A 386 34.50 -6.15 -6.85
C PHE A 386 34.58 -5.27 -8.09
N LEU A 387 35.77 -4.72 -8.35
CA LEU A 387 36.06 -4.08 -9.63
C LEU A 387 35.90 -5.11 -10.77
N PRO A 388 35.51 -4.69 -11.99
CA PRO A 388 35.20 -5.61 -13.09
C PRO A 388 36.30 -6.66 -13.41
N GLY A 389 37.58 -6.32 -13.22
CA GLY A 389 38.70 -7.25 -13.41
C GLY A 389 38.83 -8.37 -12.38
N PHE A 390 38.04 -8.30 -11.31
CA PHE A 390 38.07 -9.18 -10.13
C PHE A 390 36.69 -9.72 -9.76
N ALA A 391 35.69 -9.66 -10.64
CA ALA A 391 34.32 -10.10 -10.38
C ALA A 391 34.22 -11.57 -9.86
N GLU A 392 35.16 -12.42 -10.28
CA GLU A 392 35.21 -13.84 -9.89
C GLU A 392 35.98 -14.09 -8.56
N ALA A 393 36.45 -13.04 -7.87
CA ALA A 393 37.10 -13.18 -6.58
C ALA A 393 36.10 -13.68 -5.52
N GLN A 394 36.60 -14.41 -4.52
CA GLN A 394 35.77 -14.99 -3.46
C GLN A 394 36.10 -14.39 -2.10
N ILE A 395 35.08 -14.00 -1.36
CA ILE A 395 35.21 -13.47 0.01
C ILE A 395 34.89 -14.58 1.04
N ASP A 396 35.59 -14.55 2.18
CA ASP A 396 35.29 -15.37 3.36
C ASP A 396 35.26 -14.42 4.56
N ILE A 397 34.04 -14.03 4.95
CA ILE A 397 33.79 -13.05 6.02
C ILE A 397 34.28 -13.57 7.39
N PRO A 398 33.96 -14.80 7.83
CA PRO A 398 34.41 -15.29 9.14
C PRO A 398 35.93 -15.29 9.31
N THR A 399 36.68 -15.58 8.25
CA THR A 399 38.15 -15.57 8.29
C THR A 399 38.78 -14.24 7.85
N ARG A 400 37.97 -13.30 7.36
CA ARG A 400 38.39 -11.99 6.80
C ARG A 400 39.44 -12.15 5.71
N THR A 401 39.20 -13.06 4.79
CA THR A 401 40.12 -13.32 3.67
C THR A 401 39.41 -13.25 2.32
N LEU A 402 40.18 -12.95 1.29
CA LEU A 402 39.76 -12.94 -0.11
C LEU A 402 40.64 -13.90 -0.90
N THR A 403 40.05 -14.64 -1.84
CA THR A 403 40.76 -15.45 -2.83
C THR A 403 40.65 -14.81 -4.20
N LEU A 404 41.80 -14.45 -4.80
CA LEU A 404 41.85 -13.83 -6.12
C LEU A 404 41.57 -14.85 -7.23
N ALA A 405 40.69 -14.55 -8.18
CA ALA A 405 40.52 -15.36 -9.39
C ALA A 405 41.53 -15.00 -10.50
N THR A 406 42.05 -13.77 -10.49
CA THR A 406 43.01 -13.23 -11.46
C THR A 406 44.22 -12.64 -10.71
N PRO A 407 45.42 -12.58 -11.33
CA PRO A 407 46.57 -11.95 -10.69
C PRO A 407 46.31 -10.46 -10.42
N ALA A 408 46.82 -9.93 -9.31
CA ALA A 408 46.65 -8.53 -8.89
C ALA A 408 47.95 -7.94 -8.35
N THR A 409 48.16 -6.64 -8.51
CA THR A 409 49.21 -5.90 -7.81
C THR A 409 48.54 -5.03 -6.76
N ILE A 410 48.75 -5.33 -5.47
CA ILE A 410 48.11 -4.62 -4.35
C ILE A 410 49.19 -3.99 -3.50
N GLY A 411 49.14 -2.68 -3.30
CA GLY A 411 50.17 -1.95 -2.55
C GLY A 411 51.59 -2.13 -3.12
N GLY A 412 51.70 -2.40 -4.42
CA GLY A 412 52.97 -2.69 -5.12
C GLY A 412 53.49 -4.12 -4.95
N VAL A 413 52.70 -5.04 -4.40
CA VAL A 413 53.03 -6.47 -4.27
C VAL A 413 52.20 -7.29 -5.26
N ASP A 414 52.86 -8.14 -6.04
CA ASP A 414 52.19 -9.00 -7.01
C ASP A 414 51.68 -10.29 -6.36
N TYR A 415 50.40 -10.58 -6.57
CA TYR A 415 49.72 -11.79 -6.13
C TYR A 415 49.26 -12.61 -7.35
N PRO A 416 49.51 -13.92 -7.38
CA PRO A 416 49.00 -14.79 -8.43
C PRO A 416 47.50 -15.06 -8.25
N ALA A 417 46.83 -15.51 -9.32
CA ALA A 417 45.51 -16.12 -9.22
C ALA A 417 45.52 -17.31 -8.23
N GLY A 418 44.46 -17.45 -7.46
CA GLY A 418 44.30 -18.40 -6.36
C GLY A 418 44.97 -17.98 -5.04
N ALA A 419 45.65 -16.83 -5.00
CA ALA A 419 46.20 -16.33 -3.75
C ALA A 419 45.08 -15.97 -2.76
N ARG A 420 45.21 -16.48 -1.53
CA ARG A 420 44.37 -16.10 -0.39
C ARG A 420 45.06 -15.00 0.40
N ILE A 421 44.45 -13.83 0.46
CA ILE A 421 44.98 -12.63 1.12
C ILE A 421 44.03 -12.15 2.22
N ALA A 422 44.54 -11.42 3.19
CA ALA A 422 43.71 -10.79 4.22
C ALA A 422 42.91 -9.64 3.61
N VAL A 423 41.68 -9.44 4.08
CA VAL A 423 40.86 -8.29 3.69
C VAL A 423 41.28 -7.08 4.50
N THR A 424 41.75 -6.06 3.80
CA THR A 424 42.24 -4.80 4.38
C THR A 424 41.84 -3.64 3.47
N ARG A 425 41.83 -2.41 4.00
CA ARG A 425 41.31 -1.23 3.28
C ARG A 425 42.13 -0.84 2.05
N ASP A 426 43.38 -1.23 1.96
CA ASP A 426 44.23 -1.07 0.77
C ASP A 426 43.76 -1.89 -0.44
N LEU A 427 42.81 -2.82 -0.26
CA LEU A 427 42.14 -3.48 -1.38
C LEU A 427 41.11 -2.57 -2.07
N VAL A 428 40.63 -1.51 -1.41
CA VAL A 428 39.66 -0.58 -1.98
C VAL A 428 40.33 0.26 -3.05
N GLY A 429 39.81 0.21 -4.28
CA GLY A 429 40.38 0.86 -5.47
C GLY A 429 41.37 -0.01 -6.25
N GLU A 430 41.86 -1.10 -5.67
CA GLU A 430 42.76 -2.06 -6.35
C GLU A 430 42.00 -3.34 -6.78
N VAL A 431 41.13 -3.84 -5.90
CA VAL A 431 40.31 -5.07 -6.11
C VAL A 431 38.85 -4.83 -5.75
N ILE A 432 38.60 -4.17 -4.63
CA ILE A 432 37.26 -3.83 -4.13
C ILE A 432 36.83 -2.49 -4.72
N ASN A 433 35.59 -2.41 -5.18
CA ASN A 433 35.04 -1.21 -5.76
C ASN A 433 34.82 -0.11 -4.70
N PRO A 434 35.44 1.08 -4.83
CA PRO A 434 35.19 2.18 -3.91
C PRO A 434 33.75 2.71 -3.96
N GLY A 435 33.04 2.55 -5.08
CA GLY A 435 31.63 2.95 -5.21
C GLY A 435 30.73 2.21 -4.21
N PHE A 436 30.90 0.88 -4.13
CA PHE A 436 30.14 0.03 -3.20
C PHE A 436 30.38 0.40 -1.72
N ILE A 437 31.60 0.79 -1.37
CA ILE A 437 31.92 1.26 -0.01
C ILE A 437 31.28 2.62 0.25
N THR A 438 31.39 3.53 -0.71
CA THR A 438 30.93 4.91 -0.58
C THR A 438 29.41 4.99 -0.37
N GLN A 439 28.62 4.21 -1.11
CA GLN A 439 27.16 4.19 -0.93
C GLN A 439 26.75 3.67 0.47
N ALA A 440 27.50 2.72 1.05
CA ALA A 440 27.25 2.21 2.39
C ALA A 440 27.60 3.26 3.45
N GLU A 441 28.72 3.95 3.29
CA GLU A 441 29.12 5.06 4.18
C GLU A 441 28.13 6.23 4.12
N GLN A 442 27.62 6.58 2.94
CA GLN A 442 26.58 7.60 2.79
C GLN A 442 25.30 7.25 3.56
N LEU A 443 24.85 5.99 3.50
CA LEU A 443 23.65 5.58 4.21
C LEU A 443 23.86 5.54 5.74
N ILE A 444 25.06 5.15 6.18
CA ILE A 444 25.45 5.23 7.60
C ILE A 444 25.39 6.69 8.07
N ASP A 445 25.93 7.63 7.28
CA ASP A 445 25.89 9.05 7.61
C ASP A 445 24.44 9.58 7.69
N ILE A 446 23.54 9.14 6.80
CA ILE A 446 22.11 9.47 6.86
C ILE A 446 21.50 8.92 8.15
N SER A 447 21.71 7.63 8.43
CA SER A 447 21.21 6.95 9.65
C SER A 447 21.69 7.65 10.93
N ALA A 448 22.94 8.11 10.96
CA ALA A 448 23.53 8.80 12.10
C ALA A 448 22.89 10.18 12.37
N ASN A 449 22.29 10.80 11.36
CA ASN A 449 21.85 12.19 11.39
C ASN A 449 20.34 12.36 11.13
N LEU A 450 19.54 11.29 11.25
CA LEU A 450 18.09 11.34 11.08
C LEU A 450 17.47 12.43 11.97
N SER A 451 16.89 13.44 11.33
CA SER A 451 16.08 14.44 12.01
C SER A 451 14.70 13.88 12.36
N VAL A 452 13.90 14.66 13.10
CA VAL A 452 12.50 14.31 13.34
C VAL A 452 11.73 14.30 12.01
N GLN A 453 12.01 15.23 11.11
CA GLN A 453 11.37 15.30 9.80
C GLN A 453 11.73 14.07 8.95
N ASP A 454 13.00 13.65 8.93
CA ASP A 454 13.43 12.49 8.13
C ASP A 454 12.76 11.20 8.60
N ARG A 455 12.66 11.03 9.92
CA ARG A 455 11.91 9.91 10.52
C ARG A 455 10.43 9.97 10.18
N ALA A 456 9.84 11.17 10.19
CA ALA A 456 8.44 11.35 9.81
C ALA A 456 8.20 10.94 8.34
N ILE A 457 9.07 11.39 7.45
CA ILE A 457 9.04 11.08 6.02
C ILE A 457 9.25 9.58 5.77
N ALA A 458 10.19 8.95 6.48
CA ALA A 458 10.47 7.52 6.37
C ALA A 458 9.26 6.66 6.73
N GLU A 459 8.54 7.02 7.80
CA GLU A 459 7.33 6.33 8.24
C GLU A 459 6.14 6.64 7.34
N PHE A 460 5.99 7.90 6.92
CA PHE A 460 4.89 8.34 6.07
C PHE A 460 4.83 7.62 4.72
N TRP A 461 5.99 7.45 4.08
CA TRP A 461 6.10 6.75 2.81
C TRP A 461 6.52 5.28 2.98
N GLU A 462 6.43 4.71 4.20
CA GLU A 462 6.79 3.31 4.42
C GLU A 462 5.86 2.39 3.62
N ASP A 463 4.55 2.66 3.72
CA ASP A 463 3.46 1.97 3.02
C ASP A 463 3.55 0.44 3.11
N GLY A 464 3.80 -0.07 4.32
CA GLY A 464 3.92 -1.49 4.62
C GLY A 464 2.58 -2.20 4.82
N PRO A 465 2.60 -3.45 5.32
CA PRO A 465 1.39 -4.23 5.57
C PRO A 465 0.38 -3.48 6.46
N GLY A 466 -0.90 -3.49 6.05
CA GLY A 466 -1.96 -2.71 6.72
C GLY A 466 -2.13 -1.28 6.18
N THR A 467 -1.49 -0.96 5.06
CA THR A 467 -1.72 0.23 4.23
C THR A 467 -2.19 -0.18 2.83
N SER A 468 -2.48 0.78 1.95
CA SER A 468 -2.81 0.52 0.54
C SER A 468 -1.58 0.23 -0.34
N TYR A 469 -0.40 0.12 0.28
CA TYR A 469 0.92 -0.01 -0.33
C TYR A 469 1.28 1.21 -1.21
N PRO A 470 2.55 1.36 -1.63
CA PRO A 470 2.96 2.49 -2.48
C PRO A 470 2.07 2.73 -3.70
N PRO A 471 1.67 1.71 -4.49
CA PRO A 471 0.78 1.96 -5.62
C PRO A 471 -0.57 2.57 -5.18
N GLY A 472 -1.15 2.14 -4.05
CA GLY A 472 -2.40 2.72 -3.53
C GLY A 472 -2.24 4.16 -3.06
N THR A 473 -1.10 4.48 -2.44
CA THR A 473 -0.75 5.87 -2.12
C THR A 473 -0.67 6.73 -3.39
N MET A 474 -0.08 6.23 -4.47
CA MET A 474 -0.06 6.91 -5.77
C MET A 474 -1.48 7.08 -6.36
N MET A 475 -2.36 6.08 -6.24
CA MET A 475 -3.77 6.21 -6.61
C MET A 475 -4.46 7.31 -5.79
N THR A 476 -4.11 7.45 -4.50
CA THR A 476 -4.65 8.51 -3.64
C THR A 476 -4.20 9.90 -4.11
N LEU A 477 -2.98 10.05 -4.63
CA LEU A 477 -2.56 11.31 -5.26
C LEU A 477 -3.39 11.64 -6.52
N ALA A 478 -3.81 10.63 -7.30
CA ALA A 478 -4.74 10.82 -8.40
C ALA A 478 -6.14 11.26 -7.92
N GLN A 479 -6.66 10.70 -6.83
CA GLN A 479 -7.92 11.17 -6.23
C GLN A 479 -7.84 12.63 -5.76
N ILE A 480 -6.68 13.03 -5.21
CA ILE A 480 -6.40 14.41 -4.81
C ILE A 480 -6.48 15.33 -6.04
N VAL A 481 -5.81 14.97 -7.14
CA VAL A 481 -5.87 15.75 -8.40
C VAL A 481 -7.30 15.82 -8.95
N SER A 482 -8.01 14.69 -9.00
CA SER A 482 -9.43 14.64 -9.41
C SER A 482 -10.29 15.64 -8.65
N THR A 483 -10.16 15.64 -7.31
CA THR A 483 -10.92 16.56 -6.44
C THR A 483 -10.49 18.01 -6.61
N ARG A 484 -9.18 18.26 -6.70
CA ARG A 484 -8.60 19.61 -6.84
C ARG A 484 -9.06 20.28 -8.13
N ASP A 485 -9.10 19.52 -9.21
CA ASP A 485 -9.32 20.03 -10.56
C ASP A 485 -10.77 19.85 -11.01
N GLY A 486 -11.61 19.20 -10.20
CA GLY A 486 -13.04 19.03 -10.44
C GLY A 486 -13.31 18.14 -11.65
N HIS A 487 -12.61 17.00 -11.72
CA HIS A 487 -12.73 16.06 -12.82
C HIS A 487 -14.15 15.49 -12.95
N ASP A 488 -14.55 15.23 -14.19
CA ASP A 488 -15.75 14.47 -14.50
C ASP A 488 -15.46 12.98 -14.69
N VAL A 489 -16.52 12.21 -14.92
CA VAL A 489 -16.48 10.75 -15.09
C VAL A 489 -15.51 10.34 -16.21
N ALA A 490 -15.52 11.04 -17.34
CA ALA A 490 -14.67 10.73 -18.49
C ALA A 490 -13.18 11.00 -18.18
N THR A 491 -12.90 12.15 -17.58
CA THR A 491 -11.53 12.55 -17.21
C THR A 491 -10.94 11.58 -16.20
N ASP A 492 -11.71 11.19 -15.18
CA ASP A 492 -11.25 10.23 -14.18
C ASP A 492 -11.16 8.80 -14.72
N ALA A 493 -12.04 8.36 -15.63
CA ALA A 493 -11.87 7.08 -16.31
C ALA A 493 -10.51 6.98 -17.03
N GLN A 494 -10.09 8.06 -17.69
CA GLN A 494 -8.80 8.12 -18.39
C GLN A 494 -7.61 8.22 -17.42
N LEU A 495 -7.70 9.10 -16.40
CA LEU A 495 -6.63 9.26 -15.41
C LEU A 495 -6.36 7.96 -14.67
N PHE A 496 -7.41 7.29 -14.19
CA PHE A 496 -7.25 6.07 -13.42
C PHE A 496 -6.89 4.85 -14.29
N LEU A 497 -7.27 4.83 -15.58
CA LEU A 497 -6.72 3.87 -16.54
C LEU A 497 -5.20 4.00 -16.64
N ALA A 498 -4.70 5.22 -16.88
CA ALA A 498 -3.28 5.48 -17.01
C ALA A 498 -2.54 5.19 -15.70
N MET A 499 -3.05 5.69 -14.57
CA MET A 499 -2.41 5.53 -13.26
C MET A 499 -2.37 4.06 -12.82
N GLY A 500 -3.51 3.35 -12.88
CA GLY A 500 -3.59 1.94 -12.47
C GLY A 500 -2.66 1.05 -13.29
N ASN A 501 -2.59 1.26 -14.60
CA ASN A 501 -1.68 0.51 -15.47
C ASN A 501 -0.21 0.94 -15.32
N ALA A 502 0.07 2.23 -15.10
CA ALA A 502 1.43 2.68 -14.77
C ALA A 502 1.94 2.02 -13.49
N MET A 503 1.08 1.79 -12.49
CA MET A 503 1.46 1.05 -11.29
C MET A 503 1.83 -0.42 -11.61
N LEU A 504 1.04 -1.11 -12.43
CA LEU A 504 1.38 -2.48 -12.84
C LEU A 504 2.72 -2.54 -13.59
N ASP A 505 2.90 -1.67 -14.59
CA ASP A 505 4.11 -1.64 -15.41
C ASP A 505 5.34 -1.23 -14.60
N ALA A 506 5.18 -0.33 -13.62
CA ALA A 506 6.25 0.04 -12.70
C ALA A 506 6.66 -1.15 -11.83
N ALA A 507 5.70 -1.98 -11.39
CA ALA A 507 6.00 -3.22 -10.68
C ALA A 507 6.75 -4.21 -11.59
N ILE A 508 6.31 -4.41 -12.83
CA ILE A 508 6.97 -5.31 -13.79
C ILE A 508 8.41 -4.88 -14.05
N ALA A 509 8.63 -3.61 -14.38
CA ALA A 509 9.95 -3.06 -14.71
C ALA A 509 10.90 -3.05 -13.49
N ALA A 510 10.42 -2.65 -12.31
CA ALA A 510 11.24 -2.67 -11.09
C ALA A 510 11.61 -4.09 -10.68
N TRP A 511 10.67 -5.05 -10.76
CA TRP A 511 10.96 -6.44 -10.40
C TRP A 511 11.88 -7.13 -11.41
N ASP A 512 11.88 -6.71 -12.68
CA ASP A 512 12.85 -7.19 -13.65
C ASP A 512 14.27 -6.82 -13.23
N ALA A 513 14.52 -5.54 -12.93
CA ALA A 513 15.82 -5.09 -12.42
C ALA A 513 16.21 -5.84 -11.13
N LYS A 514 15.27 -6.01 -10.19
CA LYS A 514 15.51 -6.70 -8.91
C LYS A 514 15.91 -8.15 -9.08
N VAL A 515 15.25 -8.88 -9.97
CA VAL A 515 15.56 -10.29 -10.23
C VAL A 515 16.86 -10.43 -11.02
N VAL A 516 17.09 -9.57 -12.02
CA VAL A 516 18.28 -9.63 -12.88
C VAL A 516 19.56 -9.26 -12.13
N TYR A 517 19.51 -8.19 -11.32
CA TYR A 517 20.69 -7.72 -10.59
C TYR A 517 20.86 -8.41 -9.24
N ASP A 518 19.79 -8.97 -8.67
CA ASP A 518 19.83 -9.68 -7.38
C ASP A 518 20.59 -8.87 -6.32
N TYR A 519 20.36 -7.56 -6.24
CA TYR A 519 21.32 -6.68 -5.54
C TYR A 519 21.12 -6.65 -4.01
N ALA A 520 22.24 -6.57 -3.28
CA ALA A 520 22.29 -6.59 -1.82
C ALA A 520 21.54 -5.43 -1.15
N ARG A 521 20.83 -5.73 -0.06
CA ARG A 521 20.20 -4.72 0.81
C ARG A 521 21.23 -4.05 1.71
N PRO A 522 21.05 -2.77 2.08
CA PRO A 522 22.04 -2.07 2.87
C PRO A 522 22.28 -2.68 4.25
N VAL A 523 21.25 -3.22 4.89
CA VAL A 523 21.37 -3.84 6.22
C VAL A 523 22.43 -4.93 6.24
N GLN A 524 22.36 -5.92 5.34
CA GLN A 524 23.33 -7.00 5.28
C GLN A 524 24.70 -6.50 4.80
N ALA A 525 24.73 -5.66 3.75
CA ALA A 525 25.96 -5.13 3.20
C ALA A 525 26.79 -4.34 4.25
N ILE A 526 26.16 -3.44 5.01
CA ILE A 526 26.81 -2.68 6.08
C ILE A 526 27.35 -3.61 7.17
N ARG A 527 26.57 -4.61 7.58
CA ARG A 527 26.99 -5.56 8.61
C ARG A 527 28.25 -6.32 8.19
N ASP A 528 28.25 -6.84 6.97
CA ASP A 528 29.37 -7.61 6.41
C ASP A 528 30.62 -6.77 6.16
N LEU A 529 30.47 -5.57 5.59
CA LEU A 529 31.57 -4.62 5.43
C LEU A 529 32.19 -4.25 6.79
N GLY A 530 31.37 -4.13 7.83
CA GLY A 530 31.77 -3.93 9.20
C GLY A 530 32.60 -5.07 9.77
N GLU A 531 32.15 -6.31 9.58
CA GLU A 531 32.91 -7.50 9.99
C GLU A 531 34.25 -7.61 9.27
N LEU A 532 34.31 -7.23 7.98
CA LEU A 532 35.54 -7.19 7.21
C LEU A 532 36.47 -6.02 7.59
N GLY A 533 35.99 -5.02 8.34
CA GLY A 533 36.75 -3.82 8.69
C GLY A 533 36.94 -2.84 7.53
N LEU A 534 36.15 -2.99 6.47
CA LEU A 534 36.17 -2.14 5.30
C LEU A 534 35.55 -0.77 5.59
N ILE A 535 34.58 -0.73 6.51
CA ILE A 535 33.95 0.51 7.03
C ILE A 535 34.13 0.65 8.55
N GLY A 536 33.68 1.76 9.11
CA GLY A 536 33.71 2.03 10.55
C GLY A 536 35.11 2.34 11.11
N ARG A 537 35.28 2.29 12.43
CA ARG A 537 36.57 2.51 13.11
C ARG A 537 36.75 1.52 14.24
N PRO A 538 37.98 1.11 14.60
CA PRO A 538 38.19 0.32 15.82
C PRO A 538 37.59 1.03 17.05
N GLY A 539 36.75 0.35 17.80
CA GLY A 539 36.04 0.90 18.95
C GLY A 539 35.30 -0.16 19.75
N VAL A 540 34.38 0.30 20.60
CA VAL A 540 33.55 -0.54 21.47
C VAL A 540 32.09 -0.13 21.27
N ASP A 541 31.22 -1.12 21.08
CA ASP A 541 29.77 -0.94 20.98
C ASP A 541 29.22 -0.33 22.27
N ALA A 542 28.44 0.75 22.16
CA ALA A 542 27.85 1.42 23.32
C ALA A 542 26.76 0.58 24.01
N LEU A 543 26.11 -0.33 23.29
CA LEU A 543 25.00 -1.15 23.77
C LEU A 543 25.49 -2.52 24.27
N THR A 544 26.38 -3.17 23.52
CA THR A 544 26.84 -4.54 23.84
C THR A 544 28.18 -4.58 24.59
N ASN A 545 28.94 -3.48 24.61
CA ASN A 545 30.30 -3.38 25.16
C ASN A 545 31.31 -4.33 24.47
N GLU A 546 31.00 -4.79 23.25
CA GLU A 546 31.89 -5.61 22.44
C GLU A 546 32.83 -4.74 21.61
N ALA A 547 34.09 -5.19 21.44
CA ALA A 547 35.07 -4.50 20.63
C ALA A 547 35.01 -4.95 19.16
N GLY A 548 35.22 -4.01 18.23
CA GLY A 548 35.22 -4.29 16.79
C GLY A 548 35.26 -3.00 15.97
N TYR A 549 34.70 -3.04 14.76
CA TYR A 549 34.54 -1.86 13.92
C TYR A 549 33.17 -1.21 14.19
N VAL A 550 33.21 -0.03 14.77
CA VAL A 550 32.02 0.74 15.15
C VAL A 550 31.71 1.84 14.15
N ILE A 551 30.43 2.15 14.01
CA ILE A 551 29.84 3.24 13.25
C ILE A 551 28.93 4.03 14.18
N ASP A 552 28.63 5.27 13.83
CA ASP A 552 27.57 6.03 14.47
C ASP A 552 26.32 5.87 13.59
N ALA A 553 25.20 5.39 14.13
CA ALA A 553 23.97 5.11 13.37
C ALA A 553 22.76 5.03 14.30
N PHE A 554 21.54 5.08 13.74
CA PHE A 554 20.33 4.73 14.48
C PHE A 554 20.46 3.33 15.07
N ALA A 555 20.26 3.22 16.39
CA ALA A 555 20.60 2.02 17.14
C ALA A 555 19.40 1.09 17.41
N GLY A 556 18.28 1.31 16.72
CA GLY A 556 17.06 0.53 16.88
C GLY A 556 16.18 1.03 18.03
N TYR A 557 15.38 0.12 18.56
CA TYR A 557 14.38 0.41 19.59
C TYR A 557 14.72 -0.33 20.88
N ASP A 558 14.46 0.32 22.00
CA ASP A 558 14.57 -0.29 23.32
C ASP A 558 13.51 -1.40 23.46
N PRO A 559 13.89 -2.66 23.77
CA PRO A 559 12.95 -3.78 23.77
C PRO A 559 11.92 -3.74 24.90
N ASP A 560 12.17 -2.98 25.98
CA ASP A 560 11.27 -2.89 27.12
C ASP A 560 10.24 -1.77 26.94
N THR A 561 10.61 -0.68 26.26
CA THR A 561 9.81 0.54 26.13
C THR A 561 9.34 0.84 24.72
N GLY A 562 9.95 0.23 23.70
CA GLY A 562 9.73 0.55 22.29
C GLY A 562 10.36 1.88 21.85
N ALA A 563 10.98 2.63 22.77
CA ALA A 563 11.55 3.94 22.47
C ALA A 563 12.71 3.83 21.48
N GLY A 564 12.75 4.74 20.49
CA GLY A 564 13.92 4.86 19.62
C GLY A 564 15.18 5.17 20.42
N LEU A 565 16.24 4.39 20.22
CA LEU A 565 17.53 4.59 20.91
C LEU A 565 18.35 5.76 20.33
N GLY A 566 17.86 6.34 19.23
CA GLY A 566 18.53 7.40 18.50
C GLY A 566 19.88 6.96 17.95
N THR A 567 20.74 7.93 17.66
CA THR A 567 22.10 7.67 17.19
C THR A 567 22.99 7.20 18.33
N GLN A 568 23.62 6.04 18.17
CA GLN A 568 24.64 5.53 19.09
C GLN A 568 25.88 5.08 18.32
N THR A 569 27.01 4.99 19.02
CA THR A 569 28.19 4.29 18.50
C THR A 569 27.97 2.78 18.67
N ILE A 570 27.66 2.08 17.59
CA ILE A 570 27.38 0.62 17.58
C ILE A 570 28.37 -0.10 16.67
N LEU A 571 28.56 -1.41 16.86
CA LEU A 571 29.24 -2.22 15.86
C LEU A 571 28.48 -2.18 14.55
N ALA A 572 29.19 -2.06 13.43
CA ALA A 572 28.56 -2.07 12.11
C ALA A 572 27.75 -3.36 11.85
N ARG A 573 28.16 -4.50 12.42
CA ARG A 573 27.39 -5.76 12.38
C ARG A 573 26.05 -5.72 13.12
N ASN A 574 25.85 -4.72 13.98
CA ASN A 574 24.61 -4.47 14.71
C ASN A 574 23.77 -3.38 14.04
N PHE A 575 24.13 -2.92 12.84
CA PHE A 575 23.32 -1.95 12.09
C PHE A 575 21.89 -2.47 11.91
N VAL A 576 20.93 -1.57 12.09
CA VAL A 576 19.51 -1.80 11.93
C VAL A 576 18.89 -0.61 11.19
N THR A 577 17.75 -0.85 10.57
CA THR A 577 17.03 0.12 9.76
C THR A 577 16.00 0.88 10.58
N TYR A 578 15.64 2.08 10.13
CA TYR A 578 14.50 2.82 10.70
C TYR A 578 13.24 2.36 9.97
N GLN A 579 12.66 1.27 10.48
CA GLN A 579 11.46 0.59 9.96
C GLN A 579 10.54 0.26 11.13
N SER A 580 9.35 -0.29 10.82
CA SER A 580 8.40 -0.78 11.82
C SER A 580 9.09 -1.69 12.84
N PRO A 581 9.00 -1.41 14.17
CA PRO A 581 9.66 -2.20 15.20
C PRO A 581 9.22 -3.67 15.26
N THR A 582 8.03 -3.97 14.73
CA THR A 582 7.46 -5.32 14.69
C THR A 582 7.63 -6.00 13.33
N GLY A 583 8.17 -5.28 12.34
CA GLY A 583 8.41 -5.74 10.98
C GLY A 583 9.82 -6.30 10.74
N ASP A 584 10.08 -6.65 9.49
CA ASP A 584 11.41 -7.06 9.05
C ASP A 584 12.36 -5.85 8.93
N PHE A 585 13.66 -6.06 9.17
CA PHE A 585 14.66 -5.00 8.96
C PHE A 585 14.74 -4.52 7.50
N SER A 586 14.31 -5.33 6.54
CA SER A 586 14.22 -4.89 5.15
C SER A 586 13.14 -5.69 4.40
N PRO A 587 12.52 -5.11 3.37
CA PRO A 587 11.53 -5.83 2.57
C PRO A 587 12.11 -7.09 1.89
N PRO A 588 11.33 -8.17 1.74
CA PRO A 588 11.82 -9.49 1.34
C PRO A 588 12.01 -9.62 -0.18
N PHE A 589 12.85 -8.76 -0.76
CA PHE A 589 13.25 -8.75 -2.17
C PHE A 589 14.51 -7.90 -2.35
N ALA A 590 15.22 -8.13 -3.46
CA ALA A 590 16.46 -7.43 -3.81
C ALA A 590 16.31 -5.90 -3.83
N GLU A 591 17.43 -5.21 -3.64
CA GLU A 591 17.49 -3.75 -3.46
C GLU A 591 17.21 -3.00 -4.76
N TYR A 592 17.91 -3.31 -5.84
CA TYR A 592 17.99 -2.44 -7.01
C TYR A 592 16.97 -2.81 -8.11
N VAL A 593 16.13 -1.90 -8.60
CA VAL A 593 15.91 -0.50 -8.16
C VAL A 593 14.86 -0.41 -7.05
N SER A 594 14.72 0.75 -6.42
CA SER A 594 13.66 1.01 -5.43
C SER A 594 12.28 0.94 -6.08
N GLY A 595 11.41 0.05 -5.57
CA GLY A 595 10.04 -0.08 -6.03
C GLY A 595 9.22 1.18 -5.74
N HIS A 596 9.30 1.71 -4.51
CA HIS A 596 8.70 2.99 -4.12
C HIS A 596 9.07 4.12 -5.09
N SER A 597 10.36 4.27 -5.37
CA SER A 597 10.86 5.29 -6.31
C SER A 597 10.28 5.10 -7.72
N THR A 598 10.16 3.86 -8.18
CA THR A 598 9.59 3.54 -9.50
C THR A 598 8.09 3.85 -9.56
N PHE A 599 7.31 3.47 -8.56
CA PHE A 599 5.89 3.82 -8.48
C PHE A 599 5.69 5.34 -8.43
N SER A 600 6.46 6.05 -7.61
CA SER A 600 6.32 7.49 -7.46
C SER A 600 6.76 8.28 -8.70
N GLY A 601 7.83 7.86 -9.38
CA GLY A 601 8.23 8.46 -10.65
C GLY A 601 7.17 8.27 -11.74
N ALA A 602 6.57 7.07 -11.81
CA ALA A 602 5.49 6.78 -12.76
C ALA A 602 4.24 7.62 -12.46
N ALA A 603 3.86 7.73 -11.19
CA ALA A 603 2.72 8.54 -10.78
C ALA A 603 2.93 10.02 -11.10
N ALA A 604 4.12 10.56 -10.84
CA ALA A 604 4.43 11.96 -11.16
C ALA A 604 4.29 12.25 -12.66
N ALA A 605 4.83 11.37 -13.52
CA ALA A 605 4.71 11.52 -14.97
C ALA A 605 3.25 11.46 -15.45
N VAL A 606 2.45 10.54 -14.90
CA VAL A 606 1.00 10.46 -15.20
C VAL A 606 0.30 11.76 -14.80
N LEU A 607 0.49 12.24 -13.57
CA LEU A 607 -0.21 13.42 -13.05
C LEU A 607 0.22 14.70 -13.77
N GLU A 608 1.51 14.86 -14.09
CA GLU A 608 2.00 16.00 -14.87
C GLU A 608 1.36 16.02 -16.26
N SER A 609 1.28 14.88 -16.95
CA SER A 609 0.67 14.83 -18.26
C SER A 609 -0.83 15.14 -18.24
N PHE A 610 -1.57 14.60 -17.27
CA PHE A 610 -3.03 14.79 -17.19
C PHE A 610 -3.40 16.22 -16.81
N THR A 611 -2.62 16.86 -15.94
CA THR A 611 -2.87 18.24 -15.52
C THR A 611 -2.30 19.27 -16.49
N GLY A 612 -1.34 18.87 -17.34
CA GLY A 612 -0.64 19.76 -18.26
C GLY A 612 0.29 20.76 -17.56
N ASP A 613 0.60 20.54 -16.29
CA ASP A 613 1.49 21.35 -15.44
C ASP A 613 2.19 20.46 -14.41
N THR A 614 3.28 20.95 -13.83
CA THR A 614 4.01 20.26 -12.75
C THR A 614 3.38 20.49 -11.37
N ALA A 615 2.54 21.52 -11.23
CA ALA A 615 2.04 21.99 -9.95
C ALA A 615 1.15 20.97 -9.25
N PHE A 616 1.48 20.63 -8.00
CA PHE A 616 0.65 19.82 -7.12
C PHE A 616 -0.04 20.69 -6.07
N GLY A 617 0.75 21.43 -5.29
CA GLY A 617 0.26 22.43 -4.34
C GLY A 617 -0.47 21.86 -3.13
N VAL A 618 -0.14 20.62 -2.74
CA VAL A 618 -0.82 19.89 -1.67
C VAL A 618 0.10 19.72 -0.47
N GLY A 619 -0.46 19.74 0.73
CA GLY A 619 0.26 19.40 1.95
C GLY A 619 -0.66 18.71 2.95
N THR A 620 -0.03 18.00 3.89
CA THR A 620 -0.71 17.35 4.99
C THR A 620 -0.03 17.70 6.31
N ILE A 621 -0.78 17.70 7.39
CA ILE A 621 -0.24 17.89 8.74
C ILE A 621 -0.05 16.51 9.34
N LEU A 622 1.15 16.24 9.84
CA LEU A 622 1.45 15.03 10.58
C LEU A 622 1.21 15.28 12.07
N PRO A 623 0.43 14.43 12.76
CA PRO A 623 0.03 14.67 14.14
C PRO A 623 1.22 14.61 15.09
N ALA A 624 1.14 15.41 16.16
CA ALA A 624 2.07 15.33 17.28
C ALA A 624 2.01 13.94 17.90
N LYS A 625 3.17 13.34 18.26
CA LYS A 625 3.25 11.95 18.74
C LYS A 625 2.64 10.91 17.78
N GLY A 626 2.56 11.23 16.49
CA GLY A 626 1.88 10.39 15.51
C GLY A 626 2.63 9.14 15.04
N SER A 627 3.88 8.94 15.49
CA SER A 627 4.71 7.81 15.06
C SER A 627 4.27 6.52 15.73
N ASP A 628 3.97 5.51 14.92
CA ASP A 628 3.78 4.13 15.34
C ASP A 628 5.12 3.42 15.61
N PHE A 629 6.22 3.98 15.10
CA PHE A 629 7.55 3.39 15.25
C PHE A 629 8.20 3.77 16.58
N ASP A 630 8.08 5.03 17.00
CA ASP A 630 8.78 5.58 18.16
C ASP A 630 7.81 6.29 19.10
N PRO A 631 7.46 5.72 20.26
CA PRO A 631 6.54 6.36 21.22
C PRO A 631 7.13 7.64 21.85
N THR A 632 8.40 7.94 21.61
CA THR A 632 9.06 9.18 22.04
C THR A 632 9.03 10.29 20.99
N PHE A 633 8.30 10.07 19.89
CA PHE A 633 8.17 11.05 18.82
C PHE A 633 7.70 12.42 19.36
N PRO A 634 8.23 13.55 18.87
CA PRO A 634 8.02 14.85 19.49
C PRO A 634 6.56 15.30 19.62
N GLU A 635 6.31 16.16 20.61
CA GLU A 635 4.97 16.70 20.91
C GLU A 635 4.50 17.80 19.95
N ASN A 636 5.28 18.12 18.91
CA ASN A 636 4.89 19.12 17.90
C ASN A 636 4.44 18.40 16.64
N SER A 637 3.38 18.91 16.01
CA SER A 637 2.99 18.47 14.67
C SER A 637 4.02 18.90 13.62
N LEU A 638 4.10 18.14 12.53
CA LEU A 638 4.90 18.49 11.35
C LEU A 638 3.97 18.76 10.17
N THR A 639 4.53 19.29 9.09
CA THR A 639 3.79 19.49 7.84
C THR A 639 4.64 18.97 6.71
N LEU A 640 4.05 18.15 5.85
CA LEU A 640 4.58 17.83 4.53
C LEU A 640 3.88 18.74 3.52
N TYR A 641 4.64 19.24 2.55
CA TYR A 641 4.11 20.08 1.50
C TYR A 641 4.86 19.82 0.20
N TRP A 642 4.10 19.49 -0.84
CA TRP A 642 4.58 19.16 -2.17
C TRP A 642 4.08 20.22 -3.15
N PRO A 643 4.95 21.19 -3.54
CA PRO A 643 4.58 22.21 -4.51
C PRO A 643 4.32 21.63 -5.90
N ASP A 644 5.00 20.54 -6.25
CA ASP A 644 4.93 19.85 -7.53
C ASP A 644 5.02 18.32 -7.36
N PHE A 645 4.65 17.59 -8.41
CA PHE A 645 4.61 16.12 -8.39
C PHE A 645 6.00 15.50 -8.23
N ASP A 646 7.02 16.11 -8.84
CA ASP A 646 8.41 15.67 -8.74
C ASP A 646 8.92 15.75 -7.30
N THR A 647 8.60 16.83 -6.57
CA THR A 647 8.94 16.96 -5.14
C THR A 647 8.30 15.85 -4.30
N ALA A 648 7.04 15.49 -4.57
CA ALA A 648 6.39 14.37 -3.90
C ALA A 648 7.11 13.03 -4.20
N ALA A 649 7.44 12.79 -5.46
CA ALA A 649 8.13 11.56 -5.86
C ALA A 649 9.55 11.46 -5.29
N GLN A 650 10.30 12.57 -5.28
CA GLN A 650 11.63 12.62 -4.69
C GLN A 650 11.58 12.42 -3.17
N GLU A 651 10.60 12.99 -2.47
CA GLU A 651 10.43 12.77 -1.04
C GLU A 651 10.11 11.30 -0.73
N ALA A 652 9.21 10.69 -1.50
CA ALA A 652 8.90 9.25 -1.40
C ALA A 652 10.14 8.38 -1.67
N GLY A 653 10.97 8.74 -2.64
CA GLY A 653 12.23 8.06 -2.91
C GLY A 653 13.26 8.22 -1.78
N MET A 654 13.44 9.44 -1.29
CA MET A 654 14.37 9.77 -0.19
C MET A 654 13.96 9.12 1.13
N SER A 655 12.66 8.90 1.36
CA SER A 655 12.15 8.17 2.52
C SER A 655 12.83 6.79 2.69
N ARG A 656 13.23 6.15 1.58
CA ARG A 656 13.84 4.82 1.58
C ARG A 656 15.29 4.85 2.07
N LEU A 657 15.99 5.96 1.87
CA LEU A 657 17.31 6.21 2.44
C LEU A 657 17.19 6.56 3.93
N TYR A 658 16.20 7.38 4.31
CA TYR A 658 15.93 7.67 5.72
C TYR A 658 15.56 6.40 6.50
N GLY A 659 14.81 5.49 5.87
CA GLY A 659 14.52 4.16 6.40
C GLY A 659 15.72 3.21 6.44
N GLY A 660 16.82 3.50 5.75
CA GLY A 660 18.03 2.68 5.73
C GLY A 660 17.94 1.41 4.87
N ILE A 661 17.01 1.35 3.90
CA ILE A 661 16.67 0.12 3.17
C ILE A 661 17.00 0.16 1.68
N HIS A 662 17.42 1.32 1.15
CA HIS A 662 17.87 1.51 -0.22
C HIS A 662 19.13 2.39 -0.27
N PHE A 663 19.93 2.22 -1.32
CA PHE A 663 21.04 3.12 -1.65
C PHE A 663 20.55 4.27 -2.56
N GLN A 664 21.34 5.34 -2.66
CA GLN A 664 21.00 6.50 -3.50
C GLN A 664 20.87 6.12 -4.99
N ASP A 665 21.70 5.20 -5.48
CA ASP A 665 21.66 4.74 -6.86
C ASP A 665 20.34 4.01 -7.17
N GLY A 666 19.90 3.13 -6.25
CA GLY A 666 18.62 2.42 -6.36
C GLY A 666 17.41 3.36 -6.30
N ASN A 667 17.50 4.45 -5.55
CA ASN A 667 16.48 5.51 -5.54
C ASN A 667 16.44 6.27 -6.88
N THR A 668 17.59 6.81 -7.30
CA THR A 668 17.70 7.67 -8.49
C THR A 668 17.29 6.92 -9.75
N ALA A 669 17.85 5.72 -9.96
CA ALA A 669 17.49 4.88 -11.10
C ALA A 669 16.04 4.40 -11.05
N GLY A 670 15.48 4.20 -9.86
CA GLY A 670 14.07 3.87 -9.68
C GLY A 670 13.15 5.00 -10.13
N LEU A 671 13.44 6.25 -9.71
CA LEU A 671 12.68 7.43 -10.14
C LEU A 671 12.73 7.60 -11.67
N GLU A 672 13.93 7.51 -12.26
CA GLU A 672 14.13 7.63 -13.72
C GLU A 672 13.42 6.52 -14.52
N LEU A 673 13.43 5.28 -14.02
CA LEU A 673 12.67 4.18 -14.60
C LEU A 673 11.17 4.45 -14.50
N GLY A 674 10.71 4.88 -13.32
CA GLY A 674 9.32 5.22 -13.05
C GLY A 674 8.79 6.26 -14.02
N THR A 675 9.50 7.37 -14.21
CA THR A 675 9.12 8.44 -15.14
C THR A 675 8.89 7.90 -16.56
N GLN A 676 9.83 7.10 -17.09
CA GLN A 676 9.68 6.49 -18.42
C GLN A 676 8.47 5.57 -18.50
N VAL A 677 8.24 4.75 -17.47
CA VAL A 677 7.07 3.86 -17.40
C VAL A 677 5.75 4.65 -17.40
N GLY A 678 5.69 5.74 -16.61
CA GLY A 678 4.52 6.61 -16.57
C GLY A 678 4.24 7.27 -17.92
N GLU A 679 5.28 7.74 -18.63
CA GLU A 679 5.15 8.29 -19.99
C GLU A 679 4.58 7.27 -20.98
N TYR A 680 5.07 6.02 -20.96
CA TYR A 680 4.52 4.96 -21.81
C TYR A 680 3.03 4.68 -21.50
N ALA A 681 2.68 4.59 -20.22
CA ALA A 681 1.30 4.35 -19.81
C ALA A 681 0.35 5.49 -20.22
N VAL A 682 0.80 6.74 -20.11
CA VAL A 682 0.05 7.92 -20.60
C VAL A 682 -0.16 7.87 -22.11
N ASP A 683 0.90 7.58 -22.86
CA ASP A 683 0.83 7.52 -24.33
C ASP A 683 -0.15 6.45 -24.78
N ALA A 684 -0.08 5.24 -24.20
CA ALA A 684 -1.02 4.15 -24.50
C ALA A 684 -2.46 4.51 -24.11
N ALA A 685 -2.70 4.99 -22.88
CA ALA A 685 -4.02 5.39 -22.42
C ALA A 685 -4.62 6.50 -23.32
N SER A 686 -3.80 7.46 -23.76
CA SER A 686 -4.20 8.52 -24.67
C SER A 686 -4.58 7.98 -26.05
N GLN A 687 -3.89 6.95 -26.56
CA GLN A 687 -4.24 6.32 -27.83
C GLN A 687 -5.59 5.60 -27.78
N PHE A 688 -5.90 4.92 -26.67
CA PHE A 688 -7.22 4.32 -26.45
C PHE A 688 -8.30 5.39 -26.33
N ALA A 689 -8.08 6.44 -25.54
CA ALA A 689 -9.04 7.53 -25.37
C ALA A 689 -9.36 8.28 -26.66
N ASN A 690 -8.35 8.48 -27.53
CA ASN A 690 -8.53 9.19 -28.81
C ASN A 690 -8.95 8.28 -29.97
N GLY A 691 -9.13 6.98 -29.73
CA GLY A 691 -9.49 6.01 -30.76
C GLY A 691 -8.42 5.79 -31.83
N THR A 692 -7.16 6.00 -31.47
CA THR A 692 -6.01 5.84 -32.39
C THR A 692 -5.21 4.57 -32.15
N ALA A 693 -5.48 3.84 -31.06
CA ALA A 693 -4.87 2.54 -30.79
C ALA A 693 -5.28 1.51 -31.87
N SER A 694 -4.34 0.67 -32.27
CA SER A 694 -4.55 -0.48 -33.15
C SER A 694 -4.78 -1.77 -32.35
N GLU A 695 -5.17 -2.86 -33.02
CA GLU A 695 -5.31 -4.18 -32.36
C GLU A 695 -3.98 -4.70 -31.79
N LEU A 696 -2.84 -4.28 -32.34
CA LEU A 696 -1.52 -4.68 -31.87
C LEU A 696 -1.09 -3.90 -30.63
N ASP A 697 -1.67 -2.72 -30.39
CA ASP A 697 -1.37 -1.90 -29.20
C ASP A 697 -2.15 -2.38 -27.97
N ARG A 698 -2.98 -3.41 -28.10
CA ARG A 698 -3.73 -4.00 -26.98
C ARG A 698 -2.85 -4.99 -26.22
N PRO A 699 -2.81 -4.93 -24.88
CA PRO A 699 -2.17 -5.96 -24.08
C PRO A 699 -2.72 -7.34 -24.44
N PHE A 700 -1.83 -8.34 -24.51
CA PHE A 700 -2.12 -9.72 -24.92
C PHE A 700 -2.43 -9.91 -26.41
N SER A 701 -2.08 -8.95 -27.29
CA SER A 701 -2.33 -9.08 -28.73
C SER A 701 -1.67 -10.34 -29.31
N GLU A 702 -0.46 -10.69 -28.86
CA GLU A 702 0.21 -11.94 -29.25
C GLU A 702 -0.55 -13.20 -28.83
N TRP A 703 -1.23 -13.20 -27.68
CA TRP A 703 -1.95 -14.38 -27.23
C TRP A 703 -3.19 -14.63 -28.08
N MET A 704 -3.75 -13.57 -28.64
CA MET A 704 -4.93 -13.60 -29.48
C MET A 704 -4.61 -13.89 -30.95
N PHE A 705 -3.46 -13.43 -31.45
CA PHE A 705 -3.13 -13.46 -32.88
C PHE A 705 -1.85 -14.23 -33.26
N GLY A 706 -1.04 -14.63 -32.28
CA GLY A 706 0.29 -15.25 -32.44
C GLY A 706 0.34 -16.77 -32.56
#